data_AF-A0A917ZU50-F1
#
_entry.id   AF-A0A917ZU50-F1
#
_cell.length_a   1.000
_cell.length_b   1.000
_cell.length_c   1.000
_cell.angle_alpha   90.00
_cell.angle_beta   90.00
_cell.angle_gamma   90.00
#
_symmetry.space_group_name_H-M   'P 1'
#
loop_
_entity.id
_entity.type
_entity.pdbx_description
1 polymer ?
#
loop_
_entity_poly.entity_id
_entity_poly.type
_entity_poly.pdbx_seq_one_letter_code
_entity_poly.pdbx_strand_id
1 'polypeptide(L)'
;MRTVGSANRAGLRLAPAADVQQAGTFPRSGLSGVSAGAAGGIAVVGVDRFPWGSSDQDPAPRPFGAGGAEAFDCDFFSLSPRDAGQLDPRQRVLLQCAWRALEDAAIAPRRRSIAGTGVFVEATEGLAAAGDWAAAEAGLGAVAQWISYQLGLNGPSLDVRTDGEAAPVALLLACDVLAGRECDLALVAGARLSELRTADGGRSRQAPGAAVLALCRLDDALADRRPVYAVLRDSTDDPSDEPCGGVVDVADSALALYGGGPWRLPAGSLAPLDLQEPPSPLPPPTTDAGMGVFTFSADTAQALSRNLAEHAEAIGEAIGEAAGQAGVTGSRARTARLCWTSNEVKTDLPYRFALAAGDLAELADGLRRAALDPAVEASLSGVPEQSPAVAYVLPGEGSEYPGMTARLYRGAPLYRRALDEADEALRPYFEHRVRDLLLRHDTRVHRPSFAQPALFAVEYALGRALSELGVEPGMLVGYGCGEFAAACLAGVLDVETAARLVSVRGRLVEELPPGGLLEVFTTLEETAGLIRDEPEVYLAAVEGPCRVVLSAAPEVLARVGERMRLQGVHTRARAVEHAYHSPLMAPIMREWRRALEGAAFAPALIPVVSTVRGRLLGRDRMDTDYWLQHAIAPVRFAEAAEALLAERPTHVLELGPGSRLAQHIREIPSARGVGVRPVCSDSEAADGGLAELAAALYRDGHNLSWEALYPLEHRAFARLRPYRFSAERQFGPGTGADGTAGALPDEAVPRGTATGDSFVAAVVDAVARVCDCLPGEVTTDARLYDDLGFDSVMYMDLVGELERRIPQVGSLVLQEMMPSLESVEALAGYLRHVAGRVAA
;
A
#
# COMPACT_ATOMS: atom_id res chain seq x y z
N MET A 1 39.61 3.68 10.88
CA MET A 1 40.78 4.44 11.39
C MET A 1 41.23 5.45 10.34
N ARG A 2 40.70 6.68 10.37
CA ARG A 2 41.28 7.91 9.80
C ARG A 2 40.57 9.08 10.49
N THR A 3 41.36 9.84 11.21
CA THR A 3 41.04 10.97 12.08
C THR A 3 40.68 12.21 11.25
N VAL A 4 39.55 12.85 11.57
CA VAL A 4 39.22 14.22 11.16
C VAL A 4 39.08 15.05 12.42
N GLY A 5 39.78 16.19 12.42
CA GLY A 5 40.11 16.98 13.58
C GLY A 5 38.99 17.86 14.11
N SER A 6 39.12 18.15 15.40
CA SER A 6 38.30 19.04 16.20
C SER A 6 38.57 20.53 15.90
N ALA A 7 37.53 21.28 15.58
CA ALA A 7 37.30 22.71 15.86
C ALA A 7 35.91 23.03 15.24
N ASN A 8 34.91 23.64 15.87
CA ASN A 8 34.88 24.52 17.02
C ASN A 8 33.48 24.38 17.66
N ARG A 9 33.41 24.05 18.96
CA ARG A 9 32.18 24.02 19.75
C ARG A 9 31.85 25.44 20.20
N ALA A 10 30.78 26.03 19.70
CA ALA A 10 30.01 27.03 20.45
C ALA A 10 28.86 26.27 21.11
N GLY A 11 29.05 25.92 22.39
CA GLY A 11 28.08 25.13 23.14
C GLY A 11 26.92 25.99 23.64
N LEU A 12 25.70 25.57 23.34
CA LEU A 12 24.59 25.78 24.26
C LEU A 12 24.67 24.67 25.32
N ARG A 13 25.02 25.01 26.56
CA ARG A 13 24.93 24.08 27.69
C ARG A 13 23.45 23.97 28.06
N LEU A 14 22.83 22.82 27.79
CA LEU A 14 21.60 22.41 28.50
C LEU A 14 21.98 22.14 29.95
N ALA A 15 21.36 22.86 30.89
CA ALA A 15 21.53 22.66 32.32
C ALA A 15 20.91 21.30 32.77
N PRO A 16 21.35 20.73 33.90
CA PRO A 16 20.78 19.47 34.39
C PRO A 16 19.31 19.62 34.77
N ALA A 17 18.54 18.54 34.59
CA ALA A 17 17.09 18.43 34.67
C ALA A 17 16.45 18.59 36.07
N ALA A 18 16.96 19.50 36.93
CA ALA A 18 16.44 19.70 38.29
C ALA A 18 15.64 20.98 38.50
N ASP A 19 15.59 21.92 37.55
CA ASP A 19 14.93 23.24 37.72
C ASP A 19 13.79 23.53 36.71
N VAL A 20 13.16 22.51 36.13
CA VAL A 20 11.98 22.70 35.24
C VAL A 20 10.69 22.77 36.08
N GLN A 21 10.60 23.78 36.96
CA GLN A 21 9.35 24.26 37.52
C GLN A 21 9.44 25.78 37.72
N GLN A 22 9.47 26.52 36.61
CA GLN A 22 8.99 27.91 36.57
C GLN A 22 8.83 28.34 35.11
N ALA A 23 7.66 28.91 34.79
CA ALA A 23 7.35 29.50 33.50
C ALA A 23 8.44 30.51 33.12
N GLY A 24 9.25 30.17 32.12
CA GLY A 24 10.33 31.01 31.61
C GLY A 24 9.86 31.85 30.44
N THR A 25 9.68 33.14 30.67
CA THR A 25 9.49 34.14 29.63
C THR A 25 10.75 34.20 28.76
N PHE A 26 10.64 33.88 27.46
CA PHE A 26 11.79 33.95 26.54
C PHE A 26 12.14 35.42 26.22
N PRO A 27 13.43 35.82 26.29
CA PRO A 27 13.85 37.16 25.88
C PRO A 27 13.74 37.33 24.36
N ARG A 28 13.07 38.42 23.95
CA ARG A 28 12.78 38.86 22.56
C ARG A 28 13.98 38.97 21.60
N SER A 29 15.22 38.82 22.05
CA SER A 29 16.43 39.18 21.26
C SER A 29 17.13 38.00 20.56
N GLY A 30 16.56 36.79 20.57
CA GLY A 30 17.25 35.57 20.08
C GLY A 30 16.79 35.00 18.73
N LEU A 31 15.67 35.45 18.17
CA LEU A 31 14.98 34.78 17.04
C LEU A 31 15.26 35.41 15.65
N SER A 32 16.48 35.89 15.41
CA SER A 32 16.88 36.55 14.13
C SER A 32 17.58 35.61 13.13
N GLY A 33 17.31 34.30 13.20
CA GLY A 33 18.12 33.24 12.60
C GLY A 33 17.83 32.88 11.13
N VAL A 34 16.78 33.39 10.50
CA VAL A 34 16.38 32.96 9.14
C VAL A 34 17.40 33.37 8.05
N SER A 35 18.35 34.26 8.36
CA SER A 35 19.13 35.01 7.37
C SER A 35 20.31 34.31 6.66
N ALA A 36 20.48 32.96 6.67
CA ALA A 36 21.61 32.38 5.93
C ALA A 36 21.49 30.93 5.39
N GLY A 37 20.50 30.13 5.81
CA GLY A 37 20.51 28.68 5.54
C GLY A 37 19.66 28.19 4.35
N ALA A 38 18.52 28.83 4.08
CA ALA A 38 17.53 28.35 3.11
C ALA A 38 17.41 29.32 1.94
N ALA A 39 18.27 29.18 0.92
CA ALA A 39 18.24 29.99 -0.29
C ALA A 39 16.92 29.86 -1.13
N GLY A 40 15.94 29.06 -0.69
CA GLY A 40 14.68 28.76 -1.41
C GLY A 40 13.36 29.07 -0.67
N GLY A 41 13.36 29.43 0.62
CA GLY A 41 12.12 29.64 1.41
C GLY A 41 11.45 28.33 1.89
N ILE A 42 10.40 28.48 2.72
CA ILE A 42 9.62 27.37 3.29
C ILE A 42 8.25 27.30 2.60
N ALA A 43 7.83 26.12 2.14
CA ALA A 43 6.56 25.90 1.45
C ALA A 43 5.48 25.44 2.43
N VAL A 44 4.28 26.02 2.31
CA VAL A 44 3.06 25.46 2.88
C VAL A 44 2.53 24.43 1.89
N VAL A 45 2.56 23.16 2.29
CA VAL A 45 2.22 22.04 1.41
C VAL A 45 0.89 21.38 1.75
N GLY A 46 0.35 21.55 2.96
CA GLY A 46 -0.95 21.01 3.33
C GLY A 46 -1.66 21.84 4.39
N VAL A 47 -2.98 21.81 4.39
CA VAL A 47 -3.79 22.55 5.37
C VAL A 47 -5.13 21.85 5.66
N ASP A 48 -5.48 21.74 6.94
CA ASP A 48 -6.83 21.38 7.38
C ASP A 48 -7.32 22.32 8.49
N ARG A 49 -8.66 22.48 8.59
CA ARG A 49 -9.29 23.35 9.58
C ARG A 49 -10.63 22.83 10.11
N PHE A 50 -10.95 23.26 11.32
CA PHE A 50 -12.24 23.09 11.99
C PHE A 50 -12.94 24.46 12.17
N PRO A 51 -14.27 24.57 11.95
CA PRO A 51 -15.21 23.52 11.57
C PRO A 51 -15.05 23.07 10.11
N TRP A 52 -15.23 21.77 9.89
CA TRP A 52 -15.08 21.14 8.58
C TRP A 52 -16.21 21.55 7.62
N GLY A 53 -15.88 21.92 6.37
CA GLY A 53 -16.87 22.08 5.29
C GLY A 53 -17.62 23.41 5.19
N SER A 54 -17.18 24.50 5.83
CA SER A 54 -17.78 25.83 5.58
C SER A 54 -17.22 26.44 4.28
N SER A 55 -18.04 26.52 3.22
CA SER A 55 -17.75 27.37 2.07
C SER A 55 -17.89 28.85 2.45
N ASP A 56 -17.17 29.73 1.75
CA ASP A 56 -17.14 31.20 1.93
C ASP A 56 -18.51 31.91 1.80
N GLN A 57 -19.61 31.18 1.62
CA GLN A 57 -20.93 31.74 1.33
C GLN A 57 -21.95 31.58 2.46
N ASP A 58 -21.62 30.98 3.60
CA ASP A 58 -22.56 30.90 4.73
C ASP A 58 -22.35 32.08 5.71
N PRO A 59 -23.25 33.10 5.74
CA PRO A 59 -23.07 34.32 6.53
C PRO A 59 -23.28 34.13 8.05
N ALA A 60 -23.39 32.88 8.50
CA ALA A 60 -23.35 32.54 9.92
C ALA A 60 -22.54 31.25 10.10
N PRO A 61 -21.34 31.28 10.70
CA PRO A 61 -20.68 30.05 11.11
C PRO A 61 -21.63 29.37 12.11
N ARG A 62 -22.29 28.27 11.69
CA ARG A 62 -22.96 27.41 12.67
C ARG A 62 -21.83 26.87 13.55
N PRO A 63 -21.81 27.18 14.86
CA PRO A 63 -20.64 26.90 15.69
C PRO A 63 -20.35 25.40 15.82
N PHE A 64 -21.27 24.53 15.40
CA PHE A 64 -21.08 23.10 15.34
C PHE A 64 -21.82 22.55 14.12
N GLY A 65 -21.11 22.19 13.05
CA GLY A 65 -21.61 21.21 12.08
C GLY A 65 -21.88 19.88 12.78
N ALA A 66 -22.60 18.95 12.13
CA ALA A 66 -22.99 17.67 12.75
C ALA A 66 -21.79 16.98 13.44
N GLY A 67 -21.73 17.11 14.78
CA GLY A 67 -20.71 16.52 15.65
C GLY A 67 -19.83 17.47 16.48
N GLY A 68 -19.74 18.76 16.17
CA GLY A 68 -18.98 19.73 16.98
C GLY A 68 -17.54 19.36 17.41
N ALA A 69 -16.98 20.06 18.41
CA ALA A 69 -15.65 19.74 18.98
C ALA A 69 -15.65 18.47 19.86
N GLU A 70 -16.84 17.94 20.13
CA GLU A 70 -17.05 16.74 20.93
C GLU A 70 -16.97 15.46 20.08
N ALA A 71 -17.15 15.54 18.76
CA ALA A 71 -16.97 14.43 17.82
C ALA A 71 -15.50 13.98 17.73
N PHE A 72 -15.27 12.69 17.94
CA PHE A 72 -13.96 12.10 17.76
C PHE A 72 -14.07 10.61 17.39
N ASP A 73 -13.32 10.21 16.36
CA ASP A 73 -13.27 8.82 15.90
C ASP A 73 -12.21 8.05 16.70
N CYS A 74 -12.54 7.68 17.94
CA CYS A 74 -11.59 7.02 18.84
C CYS A 74 -11.14 5.66 18.32
N ASP A 75 -12.04 4.91 17.66
CA ASP A 75 -11.78 3.58 17.14
C ASP A 75 -10.70 3.66 16.03
N PHE A 76 -10.78 4.66 15.14
CA PHE A 76 -9.76 4.94 14.12
C PHE A 76 -8.35 5.18 14.70
N PHE A 77 -8.27 5.93 15.80
CA PHE A 77 -7.01 6.19 16.50
C PHE A 77 -6.63 5.10 17.51
N SER A 78 -7.32 3.95 17.51
CA SER A 78 -7.06 2.84 18.43
C SER A 78 -7.15 3.24 19.92
N LEU A 79 -8.08 4.14 20.24
CA LEU A 79 -8.34 4.63 21.59
C LEU A 79 -9.66 4.07 22.13
N SER A 80 -9.66 3.64 23.39
CA SER A 80 -10.91 3.25 24.03
C SER A 80 -11.83 4.47 24.21
N PRO A 81 -13.16 4.31 24.19
CA PRO A 81 -14.08 5.43 24.47
C PRO A 81 -13.83 6.09 25.83
N ARG A 82 -13.35 5.32 26.82
CA ARG A 82 -13.00 5.83 28.14
C ARG A 82 -11.79 6.76 28.10
N ASP A 83 -10.76 6.41 27.32
CA ASP A 83 -9.55 7.23 27.21
C ASP A 83 -9.80 8.46 26.35
N ALA A 84 -10.54 8.29 25.24
CA ALA A 84 -10.97 9.41 24.40
C ALA A 84 -11.81 10.44 25.16
N GLY A 85 -12.65 10.00 26.11
CA GLY A 85 -13.44 10.88 26.98
C GLY A 85 -12.61 11.69 27.98
N GLN A 86 -11.36 11.32 28.22
CA GLN A 86 -10.43 12.04 29.09
C GLN A 86 -9.53 13.02 28.34
N LEU A 87 -9.47 12.93 27.00
CA LEU A 87 -8.65 13.82 26.18
C LEU A 87 -9.22 15.24 26.12
N ASP A 88 -8.32 16.22 26.18
CA ASP A 88 -8.65 17.62 25.89
C ASP A 88 -9.29 17.68 24.48
N PRO A 89 -10.44 18.35 24.31
CA PRO A 89 -11.04 18.54 22.99
C PRO A 89 -10.06 19.09 21.93
N ARG A 90 -9.06 19.90 22.33
CA ARG A 90 -7.97 20.37 21.45
C ARG A 90 -7.12 19.22 20.93
N GLN A 91 -6.77 18.25 21.76
CA GLN A 91 -6.00 17.06 21.34
C GLN A 91 -6.79 16.26 20.30
N ARG A 92 -8.10 16.10 20.49
CA ARG A 92 -8.98 15.35 19.58
C ARG A 92 -9.18 16.04 18.23
N VAL A 93 -9.42 17.35 18.24
CA VAL A 93 -9.61 18.14 17.01
C VAL A 93 -8.30 18.27 16.24
N LEU A 94 -7.20 18.64 16.91
CA LEU A 94 -5.91 18.81 16.25
C LEU A 94 -5.33 17.51 15.70
N LEU A 95 -5.61 16.36 16.32
CA LEU A 95 -5.18 15.07 15.78
C LEU A 95 -5.88 14.74 14.45
N GLN A 96 -7.20 14.97 14.37
CA GLN A 96 -7.95 14.79 13.12
C GLN A 96 -7.50 15.80 12.04
N CYS A 97 -7.24 17.06 12.41
CA CYS A 97 -6.73 18.06 11.48
C CYS A 97 -5.29 17.74 11.02
N ALA A 98 -4.43 17.25 11.91
CA ALA A 98 -3.07 16.83 11.55
C ALA A 98 -3.08 15.69 10.53
N TRP A 99 -3.96 14.69 10.71
CA TRP A 99 -4.16 13.63 9.73
C TRP A 99 -4.54 14.17 8.36
N ARG A 100 -5.56 15.03 8.30
CA ARG A 100 -6.07 15.59 7.04
C ARG A 100 -5.09 16.56 6.38
N ALA A 101 -4.33 17.33 7.16
CA ALA A 101 -3.30 18.23 6.64
C ALA A 101 -2.16 17.44 5.97
N LEU A 102 -1.82 16.25 6.49
CA LEU A 102 -0.88 15.34 5.84
C LEU A 102 -1.47 14.77 4.55
N GLU A 103 -2.72 14.29 4.54
CA GLU A 103 -3.37 13.81 3.31
C GLU A 103 -3.43 14.91 2.23
N ASP A 104 -3.78 16.15 2.62
CA ASP A 104 -3.81 17.32 1.73
C ASP A 104 -2.41 17.72 1.24
N ALA A 105 -1.36 17.50 2.05
CA ALA A 105 0.06 17.61 1.66
C ALA A 105 0.56 16.52 0.72
N ALA A 106 -0.33 15.65 0.28
CA ALA A 106 -0.02 14.43 -0.44
C ALA A 106 0.94 13.48 0.31
N ILE A 107 0.68 13.30 1.61
CA ILE A 107 1.46 12.46 2.52
C ILE A 107 0.56 11.44 3.18
N ALA A 108 0.91 10.16 3.08
CA ALA A 108 0.28 9.11 3.88
C ALA A 108 0.67 9.24 5.37
N PRO A 109 -0.29 9.52 6.29
CA PRO A 109 0.00 9.88 7.69
C PRO A 109 0.72 8.84 8.57
N ARG A 110 0.81 7.56 8.14
CA ARG A 110 1.54 6.50 8.87
C ARG A 110 2.73 5.93 8.10
N ARG A 111 3.22 6.64 7.09
CA ARG A 111 4.37 6.18 6.29
C ARG A 111 5.65 6.33 7.09
N ARG A 112 6.52 5.32 7.09
CA ARG A 112 7.83 5.40 7.80
C ARG A 112 8.70 6.58 7.38
N SER A 113 8.54 7.05 6.14
CA SER A 113 9.30 8.20 5.60
C SER A 113 9.03 9.51 6.33
N ILE A 114 7.93 9.63 7.08
CA ILE A 114 7.58 10.84 7.82
C ILE A 114 7.90 10.77 9.30
N ALA A 115 8.61 9.73 9.75
CA ALA A 115 9.01 9.61 11.15
C ALA A 115 9.72 10.90 11.61
N GLY A 116 10.65 11.47 10.83
CA GLY A 116 11.38 12.70 11.18
C GLY A 116 10.58 14.00 11.23
N THR A 117 9.24 13.97 11.19
CA THR A 117 8.39 15.17 11.17
C THR A 117 8.35 15.85 12.54
N GLY A 118 8.58 17.15 12.58
CA GLY A 118 8.40 17.97 13.78
C GLY A 118 6.94 18.41 13.98
N VAL A 119 6.53 18.65 15.22
CA VAL A 119 5.18 19.11 15.59
C VAL A 119 5.27 20.31 16.52
N PHE A 120 4.67 21.42 16.12
CA PHE A 120 4.71 22.69 16.85
C PHE A 120 3.28 23.16 17.07
N VAL A 121 2.85 23.19 18.33
CA VAL A 121 1.47 23.57 18.70
C VAL A 121 1.50 24.92 19.39
N GLU A 122 0.76 25.89 18.86
CA GLU A 122 0.54 27.17 19.50
C GLU A 122 -0.54 27.03 20.58
N ALA A 123 -0.15 27.27 21.82
CA ALA A 123 -1.04 27.20 22.97
C ALA A 123 -1.72 28.56 23.18
N THR A 124 -2.96 28.69 22.71
CA THR A 124 -3.83 29.82 23.07
C THR A 124 -4.55 29.55 24.39
N GLU A 125 -4.52 30.52 25.31
CA GLU A 125 -5.31 30.45 26.55
C GLU A 125 -6.81 30.46 26.22
N GLY A 126 -7.55 29.47 26.74
CA GLY A 126 -8.97 29.39 26.45
C GLY A 126 -9.63 28.07 26.82
N LEU A 127 -9.61 27.67 28.10
CA LEU A 127 -10.71 26.90 28.70
C LEU A 127 -10.92 27.16 30.21
N ALA A 128 -10.09 27.99 30.86
CA ALA A 128 -10.18 28.32 32.28
C ALA A 128 -11.51 28.95 32.75
N ALA A 129 -12.41 29.32 31.84
CA ALA A 129 -13.70 29.94 32.17
C ALA A 129 -14.90 28.97 32.15
N ALA A 130 -14.72 27.68 31.82
CA ALA A 130 -15.84 26.73 31.64
C ALA A 130 -15.61 25.34 32.28
N GLY A 131 -15.66 25.25 33.61
CA GLY A 131 -15.92 24.00 34.35
C GLY A 131 -14.74 23.03 34.58
N ASP A 132 -15.06 21.79 34.98
CA ASP A 132 -14.21 20.71 35.56
C ASP A 132 -12.95 20.28 34.78
N TRP A 133 -12.65 20.90 33.64
CA TRP A 133 -11.42 20.67 32.86
C TRP A 133 -10.19 21.42 33.40
N ALA A 134 -10.34 22.19 34.49
CA ALA A 134 -9.26 22.93 35.14
C ALA A 134 -8.05 22.05 35.54
N ALA A 135 -8.26 20.76 35.83
CA ALA A 135 -7.18 19.81 36.10
C ALA A 135 -6.42 19.38 34.82
N ALA A 136 -7.11 19.33 33.66
CA ALA A 136 -6.51 19.08 32.36
C ALA A 136 -5.79 20.32 31.80
N GLU A 137 -6.16 21.52 32.27
CA GLU A 137 -5.50 22.79 31.92
C GLU A 137 -4.26 23.06 32.80
N ALA A 138 -4.23 22.55 34.04
CA ALA A 138 -3.11 22.69 34.98
C ALA A 138 -1.81 22.00 34.49
N GLY A 139 -1.92 21.03 33.59
CA GLY A 139 -0.82 20.58 32.76
C GLY A 139 -1.22 20.79 31.31
N LEU A 140 -0.63 21.76 30.60
CA LEU A 140 -0.60 21.74 29.14
C LEU A 140 -0.07 20.37 28.71
N GLY A 141 -0.99 19.42 28.49
CA GLY A 141 -0.69 18.02 28.30
C GLY A 141 -0.15 17.83 26.89
N ALA A 142 1.13 18.16 26.71
CA ALA A 142 2.00 17.69 25.64
C ALA A 142 1.26 17.40 24.31
N VAL A 143 0.51 18.38 23.76
CA VAL A 143 -0.39 18.13 22.60
C VAL A 143 0.44 17.80 21.38
N ALA A 144 1.58 18.49 21.24
CA ALA A 144 2.56 18.20 20.20
C ALA A 144 3.09 16.76 20.30
N GLN A 145 3.46 16.32 21.50
CA GLN A 145 3.95 14.96 21.75
C GLN A 145 2.85 13.93 21.55
N TRP A 146 1.60 14.24 21.90
CA TRP A 146 0.45 13.37 21.69
C TRP A 146 0.20 13.14 20.20
N ILE A 147 0.16 14.21 19.39
CA ILE A 147 0.05 14.09 17.93
C ILE A 147 1.22 13.27 17.37
N SER A 148 2.44 13.54 17.86
CA SER A 148 3.64 12.80 17.44
C SER A 148 3.52 11.31 17.77
N TYR A 149 3.10 10.96 18.98
CA TYR A 149 2.89 9.58 19.40
C TYR A 149 1.84 8.87 18.54
N GLN A 150 0.67 9.49 18.35
CA GLN A 150 -0.45 8.89 17.62
C GLN A 150 -0.16 8.70 16.11
N LEU A 151 0.67 9.56 15.53
CA LEU A 151 1.07 9.48 14.12
C LEU A 151 2.44 8.80 13.91
N GLY A 152 3.13 8.40 14.98
CA GLY A 152 4.45 7.77 14.91
C GLY A 152 5.58 8.72 14.45
N LEU A 153 5.46 10.01 14.75
CA LEU A 153 6.45 11.04 14.44
C LEU A 153 7.49 11.13 15.58
N ASN A 154 8.75 11.39 15.22
CA ASN A 154 9.93 11.41 16.07
C ASN A 154 10.82 12.65 15.84
N GLY A 155 10.35 13.63 15.06
CA GLY A 155 10.98 14.95 14.99
C GLY A 155 10.71 15.79 16.24
N PRO A 156 11.16 17.06 16.26
CA PRO A 156 10.98 17.95 17.41
C PRO A 156 9.49 18.20 17.71
N SER A 157 9.04 17.96 18.94
CA SER A 157 7.63 18.14 19.35
C SER A 157 7.52 19.15 20.49
N LEU A 158 6.96 20.33 20.24
CA LEU A 158 6.89 21.43 21.21
C LEU A 158 5.51 22.11 21.24
N ASP A 159 4.99 22.29 22.44
CA ASP A 159 3.90 23.23 22.73
C ASP A 159 4.50 24.60 23.07
N VAL A 160 4.09 25.62 22.33
CA VAL A 160 4.60 26.99 22.43
C VAL A 160 3.55 27.86 23.09
N ARG A 161 3.87 28.42 24.27
CA ARG A 161 3.02 29.43 24.93
C ARG A 161 3.47 30.83 24.53
N THR A 162 2.52 31.67 24.15
CA THR A 162 2.75 33.09 23.92
C THR A 162 1.98 33.91 24.95
N ASP A 163 2.68 34.79 25.66
CA ASP A 163 2.08 35.65 26.68
C ASP A 163 1.35 36.82 26.01
N GLY A 164 0.17 36.56 25.45
CA GLY A 164 -0.81 37.58 25.04
C GLY A 164 -0.44 38.46 23.84
N GLU A 165 0.71 38.26 23.19
CA GLU A 165 1.08 38.97 21.96
C GLU A 165 0.88 38.11 20.71
N ALA A 166 0.33 38.76 19.69
CA ALA A 166 -0.15 38.21 18.43
C ALA A 166 0.97 37.87 17.42
N ALA A 167 1.87 36.97 17.78
CA ALA A 167 2.89 36.47 16.86
C ALA A 167 2.77 34.93 16.77
N PRO A 168 2.79 34.33 15.56
CA PRO A 168 2.68 32.89 15.37
C PRO A 168 4.03 32.21 15.70
N VAL A 169 4.39 32.16 16.99
CA VAL A 169 5.74 31.74 17.43
C VAL A 169 6.00 30.28 17.08
N ALA A 170 4.98 29.42 17.14
CA ALA A 170 5.08 28.02 16.71
C ALA A 170 5.45 27.89 15.22
N LEU A 171 4.90 28.76 14.37
CA LEU A 171 5.21 28.80 12.94
C LEU A 171 6.65 29.24 12.67
N LEU A 172 7.10 30.31 13.34
CA LEU A 172 8.46 30.81 13.19
C LEU A 172 9.50 29.77 13.64
N LEU A 173 9.26 29.12 14.78
CA LEU A 173 10.13 28.05 15.29
C LEU A 173 10.20 26.87 14.31
N ALA A 174 9.07 26.46 13.74
CA ALA A 174 9.04 25.40 12.74
C ALA A 174 9.85 25.77 11.48
N CYS A 175 9.78 27.03 11.04
CA CYS A 175 10.57 27.52 9.91
C CYS A 175 12.07 27.47 10.20
N ASP A 176 12.49 27.88 11.40
CA ASP A 176 13.89 27.81 11.83
C ASP A 176 14.40 26.36 11.88
N VAL A 177 13.62 25.43 12.44
CA VAL A 177 13.96 24.00 12.51
C VAL A 177 14.07 23.37 11.11
N LEU A 178 13.15 23.71 10.21
CA LEU A 178 13.19 23.25 8.80
C LEU A 178 14.39 23.82 8.05
N ALA A 179 14.70 25.10 8.23
CA ALA A 179 15.85 25.77 7.64
C ALA A 179 17.18 25.21 8.19
N GLY A 180 17.21 24.86 9.48
CA GLY A 180 18.31 24.18 10.15
C GLY A 180 18.48 22.71 9.76
N ARG A 181 17.54 22.14 8.98
CA ARG A 181 17.49 20.71 8.61
C ARG A 181 17.45 19.77 9.82
N GLU A 182 16.84 20.23 10.91
CA GLU A 182 16.56 19.39 12.08
C GLU A 182 15.34 18.47 11.85
N CYS A 183 14.44 18.88 10.94
CA CYS A 183 13.43 18.02 10.34
C CYS A 183 13.23 18.31 8.84
N ASP A 184 12.58 17.40 8.13
CA ASP A 184 12.25 17.54 6.70
C ASP A 184 10.81 18.00 6.46
N LEU A 185 9.95 17.77 7.45
CA LEU A 185 8.55 18.15 7.47
C LEU A 185 8.21 18.70 8.87
N ALA A 186 7.34 19.69 8.94
CA ALA A 186 6.82 20.21 10.21
C ALA A 186 5.29 20.39 10.14
N LEU A 187 4.61 19.96 11.20
CA LEU A 187 3.20 20.29 11.45
C LEU A 187 3.13 21.47 12.40
N VAL A 188 2.42 22.52 12.01
CA VAL A 188 2.15 23.70 12.86
C VAL A 188 0.67 23.77 13.14
N ALA A 189 0.29 23.74 14.41
CA ALA A 189 -1.09 23.60 14.84
C ALA A 189 -1.53 24.73 15.78
N GLY A 190 -2.80 25.12 15.73
CA GLY A 190 -3.40 26.07 16.66
C GLY A 190 -4.90 25.81 16.83
N ALA A 191 -5.43 25.95 18.05
CA ALA A 191 -6.83 25.68 18.35
C ALA A 191 -7.43 26.63 19.40
N ARG A 192 -8.52 27.29 19.02
CA ARG A 192 -9.35 28.16 19.86
C ARG A 192 -10.77 27.60 19.94
N LEU A 193 -11.14 27.02 21.08
CA LEU A 193 -12.43 26.32 21.23
C LEU A 193 -13.55 27.18 21.84
N SER A 194 -13.24 28.38 22.35
CA SER A 194 -14.21 29.29 22.95
C SER A 194 -14.04 30.74 22.47
N GLU A 195 -15.14 31.50 22.44
CA GLU A 195 -15.09 32.96 22.21
C GLU A 195 -14.33 33.65 23.35
N LEU A 196 -13.23 34.34 23.02
CA LEU A 196 -12.54 35.21 23.97
C LEU A 196 -13.45 36.38 24.36
N ARG A 197 -13.58 36.63 25.66
CA ARG A 197 -14.14 37.89 26.18
C ARG A 197 -13.01 38.91 26.25
N THR A 198 -13.19 40.07 25.63
CA THR A 198 -12.27 41.21 25.78
C THR A 198 -12.23 41.65 27.26
N ALA A 199 -11.11 42.25 27.69
CA ALA A 199 -10.93 42.75 29.06
C ALA A 199 -12.05 43.71 29.50
N ASP A 200 -12.69 44.38 28.55
CA ASP A 200 -13.81 45.32 28.77
C ASP A 200 -15.19 44.63 28.81
N GLY A 201 -15.22 43.29 28.80
CA GLY A 201 -16.46 42.49 28.80
C GLY A 201 -17.18 42.42 27.45
N GLY A 202 -16.63 43.02 26.39
CA GLY A 202 -17.11 42.89 25.01
C GLY A 202 -16.77 41.53 24.39
N ARG A 203 -17.58 41.07 23.42
CA ARG A 203 -17.28 39.85 22.64
C ARG A 203 -16.07 40.10 21.73
N SER A 204 -15.10 39.18 21.71
CA SER A 204 -14.08 39.17 20.65
C SER A 204 -14.74 38.98 19.28
N ARG A 205 -14.19 39.60 18.23
CA ARG A 205 -14.65 39.41 16.84
C ARG A 205 -14.20 38.08 16.23
N GLN A 206 -13.35 37.31 16.91
CA GLN A 206 -12.77 36.08 16.40
C GLN A 206 -13.62 34.86 16.78
N ALA A 207 -13.96 34.04 15.78
CA ALA A 207 -14.74 32.82 15.95
C ALA A 207 -13.88 31.67 16.51
N PRO A 208 -14.47 30.69 17.22
CA PRO A 208 -13.81 29.42 17.54
C PRO A 208 -13.39 28.68 16.26
N GLY A 209 -12.24 28.03 16.30
CA GLY A 209 -11.69 27.26 15.19
C GLY A 209 -10.38 26.57 15.56
N ALA A 210 -9.96 25.61 14.74
CA ALA A 210 -8.65 24.99 14.85
C ALA A 210 -8.08 24.77 13.46
N ALA A 211 -6.74 24.76 13.34
CA ALA A 211 -6.09 24.48 12.08
C ALA A 211 -4.74 23.81 12.26
N VAL A 212 -4.33 23.07 11.23
CA VAL A 212 -2.99 22.51 11.10
C VAL A 212 -2.43 22.80 9.72
N LEU A 213 -1.19 23.27 9.68
CA LEU A 213 -0.39 23.50 8.47
C LEU A 213 0.71 22.44 8.38
N ALA A 214 0.92 21.87 7.20
CA ALA A 214 2.08 21.05 6.89
C ALA A 214 3.09 21.86 6.08
N LEU A 215 4.34 21.90 6.55
CA LEU A 215 5.42 22.73 6.01
C LEU A 215 6.63 21.88 5.65
N CYS A 216 7.29 22.20 4.54
CA CYS A 216 8.63 21.69 4.24
C CYS A 216 9.46 22.76 3.50
N ARG A 217 10.73 22.47 3.23
CA ARG A 217 11.56 23.39 2.41
C ARG A 217 11.03 23.40 0.98
N LEU A 218 11.07 24.56 0.31
CA LEU A 218 10.54 24.68 -1.06
C LEU A 218 11.23 23.72 -2.03
N ASP A 219 12.54 23.55 -1.93
CA ASP A 219 13.28 22.65 -2.82
C ASP A 219 12.82 21.19 -2.68
N ASP A 220 12.50 20.77 -1.46
CA ASP A 220 11.98 19.42 -1.20
C ASP A 220 10.54 19.28 -1.69
N ALA A 221 9.71 20.32 -1.51
CA ALA A 221 8.35 20.35 -2.08
C ALA A 221 8.36 20.20 -3.60
N LEU A 222 9.28 20.89 -4.28
CA LEU A 222 9.43 20.83 -5.74
C LEU A 222 10.03 19.51 -6.21
N ALA A 223 11.01 18.97 -5.48
CA ALA A 223 11.61 17.66 -5.78
C ALA A 223 10.58 16.52 -5.66
N ASP A 224 9.77 16.57 -4.59
CA ASP A 224 8.70 15.60 -4.32
C ASP A 224 7.41 15.90 -5.10
N ARG A 225 7.37 17.03 -5.82
CA ARG A 225 6.20 17.52 -6.59
C ARG A 225 4.93 17.69 -5.75
N ARG A 226 5.09 18.04 -4.47
CA ARG A 226 4.01 18.30 -3.52
C ARG A 226 3.18 19.49 -3.98
N PRO A 227 1.89 19.55 -3.60
CA PRO A 227 1.14 20.79 -3.73
C PRO A 227 1.86 21.89 -2.92
N VAL A 228 1.93 23.09 -3.50
CA VAL A 228 2.46 24.29 -2.82
C VAL A 228 1.35 25.32 -2.82
N TYR A 229 0.85 25.65 -1.64
CA TYR A 229 -0.21 26.65 -1.48
C TYR A 229 0.38 28.05 -1.35
N ALA A 230 1.50 28.18 -0.65
CA ALA A 230 2.19 29.45 -0.44
C ALA A 230 3.67 29.21 -0.09
N VAL A 231 4.50 30.24 -0.28
CA VAL A 231 5.92 30.21 0.12
C VAL A 231 6.20 31.30 1.15
N LEU A 232 6.66 30.88 2.33
CA LEU A 232 7.09 31.67 3.47
C LEU A 232 8.56 32.12 3.28
N ARG A 233 8.82 33.43 3.29
CA ARG A 233 10.17 34.03 3.17
C ARG A 233 10.43 35.11 4.22
N ASP A 234 11.69 35.30 4.59
CA ASP A 234 12.11 36.42 5.44
C ASP A 234 12.03 37.73 4.65
N SER A 235 11.29 38.74 5.14
CA SER A 235 11.21 40.04 4.49
C SER A 235 12.40 40.91 4.90
N THR A 236 13.35 41.12 3.98
CA THR A 236 14.38 42.16 4.13
C THR A 236 14.12 43.41 3.28
N ASP A 237 13.02 43.45 2.52
CA ASP A 237 12.80 44.48 1.51
C ASP A 237 11.69 45.47 1.92
N ASP A 238 12.14 46.70 2.22
CA ASP A 238 11.43 47.98 2.33
C ASP A 238 10.85 48.40 3.72
N PRO A 239 11.54 49.28 4.46
CA PRO A 239 11.09 49.82 5.75
C PRO A 239 10.00 50.91 5.65
N SER A 240 9.37 51.12 4.48
CA SER A 240 8.43 52.23 4.24
C SER A 240 6.93 51.88 4.31
N ASP A 241 6.55 50.61 4.50
CA ASP A 241 5.14 50.23 4.65
C ASP A 241 4.63 50.49 6.09
N GLU A 242 3.59 51.33 6.22
CA GLU A 242 2.97 51.64 7.52
C GLU A 242 2.30 50.40 8.18
N PRO A 243 2.38 50.23 9.51
CA PRO A 243 1.77 49.10 10.23
C PRO A 243 0.23 49.12 10.19
N CYS A 244 -0.39 48.13 9.54
CA CYS A 244 -1.82 47.87 9.67
C CYS A 244 -2.08 46.89 10.83
N GLY A 245 -2.84 47.33 11.85
CA GLY A 245 -3.11 46.56 13.06
C GLY A 245 -4.14 45.44 12.87
N GLY A 246 -3.78 44.22 13.29
CA GLY A 246 -4.68 43.08 13.45
C GLY A 246 -3.95 41.88 14.07
N VAL A 247 -4.58 41.19 15.01
CA VAL A 247 -4.05 39.99 15.71
C VAL A 247 -4.26 38.78 14.80
N VAL A 248 -3.21 38.01 14.49
CA VAL A 248 -3.29 36.81 13.61
C VAL A 248 -2.71 35.59 14.34
N ASP A 249 -3.56 34.60 14.60
CA ASP A 249 -3.23 33.26 15.11
C ASP A 249 -2.95 32.29 13.94
N VAL A 250 -2.26 31.16 14.14
CA VAL A 250 -2.15 30.06 13.15
C VAL A 250 -3.51 29.63 12.60
N ALA A 251 -4.55 29.59 13.44
CA ALA A 251 -5.91 29.28 12.99
C ALA A 251 -6.48 30.34 12.03
N ASP A 252 -6.27 31.62 12.33
CA ASP A 252 -6.66 32.75 11.48
C ASP A 252 -5.82 32.79 10.19
N SER A 253 -4.55 32.35 10.27
CA SER A 253 -3.63 32.24 9.13
C SER A 253 -4.04 31.15 8.14
N ALA A 254 -4.44 29.98 8.66
CA ALA A 254 -4.94 28.88 7.85
C ALA A 254 -6.29 29.19 7.19
N LEU A 255 -7.18 29.92 7.87
CA LEU A 255 -8.47 30.37 7.34
C LEU A 255 -8.30 31.33 6.15
N ALA A 256 -7.33 32.22 6.20
CA ALA A 256 -7.08 33.20 5.15
C ALA A 256 -6.45 32.60 3.87
N LEU A 257 -5.71 31.48 3.96
CA LEU A 257 -5.14 30.76 2.81
C LEU A 257 -6.22 30.19 1.86
N TYR A 258 -7.44 29.94 2.36
CA TYR A 258 -8.53 29.38 1.56
C TYR A 258 -9.31 30.42 0.74
N GLY A 259 -9.34 31.68 1.16
CA GLY A 259 -10.21 32.73 0.62
C GLY A 259 -9.66 33.53 -0.58
N GLY A 260 -8.45 33.21 -1.05
CA GLY A 260 -7.84 33.85 -2.24
C GLY A 260 -7.59 35.37 -2.11
N GLY A 261 -7.66 35.94 -0.90
CA GLY A 261 -7.36 37.35 -0.64
C GLY A 261 -5.86 37.60 -0.44
N PRO A 262 -5.34 38.82 -0.75
CA PRO A 262 -3.95 39.16 -0.51
C PRO A 262 -3.62 39.11 0.99
N TRP A 263 -2.53 38.42 1.33
CA TRP A 263 -2.11 38.15 2.70
C TRP A 263 -0.92 39.04 3.09
N ARG A 264 -0.90 39.58 4.32
CA ARG A 264 0.28 40.27 4.92
C ARG A 264 0.29 40.02 6.43
N LEU A 265 1.41 39.57 7.01
CA LEU A 265 1.58 39.44 8.47
C LEU A 265 1.62 40.82 9.15
N PRO A 266 1.20 40.95 10.42
CA PRO A 266 1.23 42.21 11.15
C PRO A 266 2.65 42.65 11.52
N ALA A 267 2.88 43.96 11.56
CA ALA A 267 4.16 44.54 11.97
C ALA A 267 4.42 44.33 13.48
N GLY A 268 5.67 43.99 13.83
CA GLY A 268 6.12 43.75 15.21
C GLY A 268 6.44 42.29 15.53
N SER A 269 6.09 41.37 14.63
CA SER A 269 6.59 39.99 14.64
C SER A 269 8.10 39.99 14.36
N LEU A 270 8.86 39.11 14.99
CA LEU A 270 10.27 38.86 14.65
C LEU A 270 10.38 38.61 13.15
N ALA A 271 10.98 39.56 12.41
CA ALA A 271 11.07 39.66 10.94
C ALA A 271 9.77 39.28 10.17
N PRO A 272 9.11 40.21 9.45
CA PRO A 272 7.88 39.86 8.72
C PRO A 272 8.14 38.71 7.76
N LEU A 273 7.34 37.64 7.84
CA LEU A 273 7.36 36.58 6.85
C LEU A 273 6.48 37.01 5.66
N ASP A 274 7.04 37.12 4.48
CA ASP A 274 6.28 37.41 3.26
C ASP A 274 5.76 36.10 2.63
N LEU A 275 4.53 36.14 2.14
CA LEU A 275 3.90 35.05 1.40
C LEU A 275 3.93 35.36 -0.08
N GLN A 276 4.57 34.48 -0.86
CA GLN A 276 4.55 34.58 -2.32
C GLN A 276 3.62 33.56 -2.95
N GLU A 277 3.07 33.93 -4.11
CA GLU A 277 2.34 33.01 -4.97
C GLU A 277 3.21 31.77 -5.27
N PRO A 278 2.61 30.57 -5.26
CA PRO A 278 3.35 29.36 -5.56
C PRO A 278 3.93 29.41 -6.98
N PRO A 279 5.09 28.78 -7.23
CA PRO A 279 5.64 28.69 -8.58
C PRO A 279 4.62 28.04 -9.53
N SER A 280 4.55 28.55 -10.77
CA SER A 280 3.56 28.15 -11.77
C SER A 280 3.48 26.62 -11.89
N PRO A 281 2.26 26.03 -11.90
CA PRO A 281 2.11 24.58 -11.95
C PRO A 281 2.80 24.00 -13.19
N LEU A 282 3.30 22.77 -13.03
CA LEU A 282 3.88 22.01 -14.15
C LEU A 282 2.92 22.03 -15.36
N PRO A 283 3.46 22.12 -16.59
CA PRO A 283 2.63 22.19 -17.78
C PRO A 283 1.63 21.02 -17.82
N PRO A 284 0.41 21.25 -18.34
CA PRO A 284 -0.58 20.19 -18.48
C PRO A 284 0.00 19.03 -19.29
N PRO A 285 -0.43 17.80 -19.02
CA PRO A 285 0.12 16.64 -19.69
C PRO A 285 -0.19 16.74 -21.19
N THR A 286 0.78 16.36 -22.01
CA THR A 286 0.69 16.48 -23.47
C THR A 286 -0.19 15.42 -24.12
N THR A 287 -0.66 14.42 -23.36
CA THR A 287 -1.44 13.27 -23.84
C THR A 287 -2.67 13.00 -22.99
N ASP A 288 -3.84 12.84 -23.63
CA ASP A 288 -5.12 12.48 -22.99
C ASP A 288 -5.32 10.94 -22.98
N ALA A 289 -4.33 10.22 -22.47
CA ALA A 289 -4.32 8.76 -22.45
C ALA A 289 -4.07 8.23 -21.04
N GLY A 290 -4.89 7.27 -20.57
CA GLY A 290 -4.61 6.53 -19.35
C GLY A 290 -5.87 6.01 -18.67
N MET A 291 -5.84 4.75 -18.26
CA MET A 291 -6.71 4.22 -17.20
C MET A 291 -6.01 4.49 -15.86
N GLY A 292 -6.73 5.00 -14.86
CA GLY A 292 -6.23 5.14 -13.50
C GLY A 292 -6.82 4.07 -12.59
N VAL A 293 -6.08 3.64 -11.56
CA VAL A 293 -6.59 2.83 -10.45
C VAL A 293 -6.74 3.72 -9.23
N PHE A 294 -7.98 4.07 -8.88
CA PHE A 294 -8.26 4.78 -7.65
C PHE A 294 -8.21 3.79 -6.48
N THR A 295 -7.38 4.05 -5.48
CA THR A 295 -7.38 3.29 -4.22
C THR A 295 -7.95 4.11 -3.07
N PHE A 296 -8.62 3.44 -2.15
CA PHE A 296 -8.98 4.00 -0.85
C PHE A 296 -8.89 2.92 0.21
N SER A 297 -8.76 3.32 1.46
CA SER A 297 -8.71 2.40 2.60
C SER A 297 -9.35 3.03 3.83
N ALA A 298 -9.96 2.20 4.67
CA ALA A 298 -10.60 2.62 5.90
C ALA A 298 -10.41 1.57 7.02
N ASP A 299 -10.66 1.99 8.25
CA ASP A 299 -10.62 1.16 9.46
C ASP A 299 -11.89 0.32 9.65
N THR A 300 -13.01 0.76 9.08
CA THR A 300 -14.30 0.07 9.10
C THR A 300 -14.98 0.09 7.73
N ALA A 301 -15.85 -0.89 7.48
CA ALA A 301 -16.72 -0.95 6.30
C ALA A 301 -17.57 0.32 6.11
N GLN A 302 -18.16 0.83 7.20
CA GLN A 302 -18.98 2.04 7.17
C GLN A 302 -18.17 3.29 6.84
N ALA A 303 -16.94 3.38 7.37
CA ALA A 303 -16.03 4.47 7.03
C ALA A 303 -15.61 4.39 5.56
N LEU A 304 -15.40 3.19 5.02
CA LEU A 304 -15.13 3.01 3.59
C LEU A 304 -16.30 3.54 2.74
N SER A 305 -17.51 3.03 2.96
CA SER A 305 -18.70 3.43 2.20
C SER A 305 -18.95 4.94 2.25
N ARG A 306 -18.84 5.55 3.44
CA ARG A 306 -18.99 6.99 3.64
C ARG A 306 -17.96 7.81 2.85
N ASN A 307 -16.69 7.43 2.91
CA ASN A 307 -15.63 8.15 2.20
C ASN A 307 -15.71 7.97 0.69
N LEU A 308 -16.12 6.79 0.19
CA LEU A 308 -16.34 6.57 -1.24
C LEU A 308 -17.47 7.48 -1.77
N ALA A 309 -18.56 7.64 -1.01
CA ALA A 309 -19.66 8.55 -1.37
C ALA A 309 -19.19 10.01 -1.47
N GLU A 310 -18.41 10.50 -0.50
CA GLU A 310 -17.84 11.86 -0.49
C GLU A 310 -16.96 12.13 -1.71
N HIS A 311 -16.10 11.18 -2.07
CA HIS A 311 -15.27 11.30 -3.26
C HIS A 311 -16.11 11.33 -4.54
N ALA A 312 -17.15 10.51 -4.60
CA ALA A 312 -18.03 10.44 -5.77
C ALA A 312 -18.87 11.71 -5.98
N GLU A 313 -19.30 12.34 -4.89
CA GLU A 313 -19.97 13.65 -4.90
C GLU A 313 -19.01 14.74 -5.38
N ALA A 314 -17.83 14.83 -4.77
CA ALA A 314 -16.81 15.83 -5.12
C ALA A 314 -16.36 15.76 -6.59
N ILE A 315 -16.17 14.55 -7.12
CA ILE A 315 -15.83 14.35 -8.53
C ILE A 315 -17.03 14.75 -9.42
N GLY A 316 -18.26 14.46 -8.99
CA GLY A 316 -19.48 14.89 -9.68
C GLY A 316 -19.63 16.41 -9.77
N GLU A 317 -19.37 17.12 -8.67
CA GLU A 317 -19.36 18.60 -8.61
C GLU A 317 -18.31 19.17 -9.59
N ALA A 318 -17.09 18.65 -9.55
CA ALA A 318 -15.99 19.09 -10.41
C ALA A 318 -16.30 18.86 -11.91
N ILE A 319 -17.00 17.77 -12.26
CA ILE A 319 -17.49 17.53 -13.63
C ILE A 319 -18.52 18.59 -14.02
N GLY A 320 -19.47 18.90 -13.12
CA GLY A 320 -20.52 19.89 -13.35
C GLY A 320 -19.97 21.31 -13.57
N GLU A 321 -19.01 21.73 -12.76
CA GLU A 321 -18.33 23.03 -12.90
C GLU A 321 -17.55 23.13 -14.21
N ALA A 322 -16.83 22.06 -14.59
CA ALA A 322 -16.07 22.01 -15.82
C ALA A 322 -16.96 22.00 -17.08
N ALA A 323 -18.18 21.46 -17.01
CA ALA A 323 -19.11 21.47 -18.14
C ALA A 323 -19.64 22.89 -18.48
N GLY A 324 -19.61 23.82 -17.52
CA GLY A 324 -19.97 25.22 -17.72
C GLY A 324 -18.90 26.06 -18.45
N GLN A 325 -17.67 25.55 -18.56
CA GLN A 325 -16.53 26.19 -19.21
C GLN A 325 -16.14 25.34 -20.43
N ALA A 326 -16.08 25.94 -21.63
CA ALA A 326 -16.00 25.19 -22.89
C ALA A 326 -14.94 24.06 -22.92
N GLY A 327 -15.41 22.80 -22.94
CA GLY A 327 -14.65 21.61 -23.36
C GLY A 327 -14.00 20.81 -22.23
N VAL A 328 -14.51 19.59 -22.00
CA VAL A 328 -13.89 18.52 -21.19
C VAL A 328 -12.63 17.99 -21.91
N THR A 329 -11.62 18.84 -22.06
CA THR A 329 -10.30 18.45 -22.56
C THR A 329 -9.46 17.97 -21.37
N GLY A 330 -8.90 16.76 -21.45
CA GLY A 330 -8.04 16.19 -20.41
C GLY A 330 -8.75 15.44 -19.26
N SER A 331 -9.97 14.93 -19.46
CA SER A 331 -10.68 14.13 -18.43
C SER A 331 -9.86 12.92 -17.99
N ARG A 332 -9.22 12.21 -18.92
CA ARG A 332 -8.43 11.02 -18.63
C ARG A 332 -7.17 11.35 -17.84
N ALA A 333 -6.50 12.43 -18.24
CA ALA A 333 -5.34 12.94 -17.50
C ALA A 333 -5.70 13.39 -16.07
N ARG A 334 -6.87 14.01 -15.87
CA ARG A 334 -7.36 14.35 -14.52
C ARG A 334 -7.67 13.11 -13.70
N THR A 335 -8.32 12.10 -14.27
CA THR A 335 -8.55 10.79 -13.62
C THR A 335 -7.22 10.16 -13.21
N ALA A 336 -6.24 10.09 -14.13
CA ALA A 336 -4.93 9.53 -13.83
C ALA A 336 -4.24 10.24 -12.66
N ARG A 337 -4.31 11.57 -12.58
CA ARG A 337 -3.76 12.37 -11.47
C ARG A 337 -4.48 12.13 -10.13
N LEU A 338 -5.81 12.05 -10.14
CA LEU A 338 -6.58 11.73 -8.93
C LEU A 338 -6.25 10.33 -8.43
N CYS A 339 -6.19 9.35 -9.33
CA CYS A 339 -5.81 7.99 -8.98
C CYS A 339 -4.34 7.90 -8.52
N TRP A 340 -3.41 8.62 -9.17
CA TRP A 340 -2.03 8.74 -8.70
C TRP A 340 -1.98 9.29 -7.27
N THR A 341 -2.70 10.38 -7.01
CA THR A 341 -2.75 10.98 -5.67
C THR A 341 -3.29 9.98 -4.67
N SER A 342 -4.43 9.34 -4.94
CA SER A 342 -5.02 8.40 -4.00
C SER A 342 -4.13 7.19 -3.74
N ASN A 343 -3.24 6.87 -4.69
CA ASN A 343 -2.26 5.82 -4.52
C ASN A 343 -1.07 6.18 -3.63
N GLU A 344 -0.66 7.44 -3.60
CA GLU A 344 0.48 7.92 -2.80
C GLU A 344 0.07 8.34 -1.39
N VAL A 345 -1.16 8.85 -1.22
CA VAL A 345 -1.63 9.39 0.07
C VAL A 345 -2.38 8.36 0.92
N LYS A 346 -2.69 7.18 0.36
CA LYS A 346 -3.39 6.14 1.12
C LYS A 346 -2.54 5.66 2.30
N THR A 347 -3.22 5.46 3.43
CA THR A 347 -2.67 4.68 4.55
C THR A 347 -3.19 3.25 4.47
N ASP A 348 -2.33 2.25 4.64
CA ASP A 348 -2.75 0.85 4.59
C ASP A 348 -3.64 0.49 5.80
N LEU A 349 -4.95 0.66 5.64
CA LEU A 349 -5.98 0.29 6.63
C LEU A 349 -6.68 -1.03 6.21
N PRO A 350 -7.34 -1.75 7.15
CA PRO A 350 -7.86 -3.10 6.93
C PRO A 350 -8.96 -3.25 5.86
N TYR A 351 -9.68 -2.19 5.52
CA TYR A 351 -10.69 -2.22 4.47
C TYR A 351 -10.18 -1.51 3.24
N ARG A 352 -9.72 -2.25 2.24
CA ARG A 352 -9.14 -1.74 1.00
C ARG A 352 -10.15 -1.76 -0.15
N PHE A 353 -10.23 -0.64 -0.85
CA PHE A 353 -10.99 -0.49 -2.08
C PHE A 353 -10.06 -0.10 -3.22
N ALA A 354 -10.31 -0.66 -4.41
CA ALA A 354 -9.72 -0.16 -5.64
C ALA A 354 -10.65 -0.31 -6.83
N LEU A 355 -10.58 0.67 -7.73
CA LEU A 355 -11.37 0.76 -8.96
C LEU A 355 -10.50 1.28 -10.10
N ALA A 356 -10.47 0.53 -11.21
CA ALA A 356 -9.94 1.04 -12.47
C ALA A 356 -11.00 1.90 -13.16
N ALA A 357 -10.61 3.06 -13.68
CA ALA A 357 -11.49 3.97 -14.42
C ALA A 357 -10.71 4.72 -15.51
N GLY A 358 -11.33 4.91 -16.67
CA GLY A 358 -10.76 5.60 -17.82
C GLY A 358 -11.04 7.09 -17.85
N ASP A 359 -12.08 7.55 -17.17
CA ASP A 359 -12.42 8.97 -17.06
C ASP A 359 -13.11 9.30 -15.73
N LEU A 360 -13.36 10.59 -15.49
CA LEU A 360 -13.92 11.07 -14.22
C LEU A 360 -15.37 10.61 -14.00
N ALA A 361 -16.15 10.45 -15.08
CA ALA A 361 -17.54 10.02 -14.98
C ALA A 361 -17.62 8.55 -14.58
N GLU A 362 -16.82 7.69 -15.22
CA GLU A 362 -16.69 6.28 -14.86
C GLU A 362 -16.21 6.12 -13.41
N LEU A 363 -15.21 6.91 -13.00
CA LEU A 363 -14.71 6.91 -11.63
C LEU A 363 -15.82 7.30 -10.64
N ALA A 364 -16.52 8.41 -10.87
CA ALA A 364 -17.60 8.86 -9.99
C ALA A 364 -18.72 7.82 -9.87
N ASP A 365 -19.18 7.26 -10.99
CA ASP A 365 -20.25 6.25 -10.99
C ASP A 365 -19.82 4.93 -10.34
N GLY A 366 -18.57 4.51 -10.53
CA GLY A 366 -18.02 3.35 -9.85
C GLY A 366 -17.92 3.54 -8.34
N LEU A 367 -17.49 4.72 -7.88
CA LEU A 367 -17.45 5.05 -6.45
C LEU A 367 -18.86 5.12 -5.83
N ARG A 368 -19.86 5.71 -6.52
CA ARG A 368 -21.27 5.71 -6.04
C ARG A 368 -21.82 4.31 -5.88
N ARG A 369 -21.57 3.43 -6.86
CA ARG A 369 -22.02 2.04 -6.80
C ARG A 369 -21.35 1.30 -5.64
N ALA A 370 -20.04 1.45 -5.48
CA ALA A 370 -19.29 0.82 -4.40
C ALA A 370 -19.73 1.29 -3.01
N ALA A 371 -20.03 2.59 -2.85
CA ALA A 371 -20.52 3.14 -1.59
C ALA A 371 -21.88 2.56 -1.13
N LEU A 372 -22.66 2.00 -2.07
CA LEU A 372 -23.97 1.40 -1.80
C LEU A 372 -23.93 -0.14 -1.82
N ASP A 373 -22.78 -0.76 -2.07
CA ASP A 373 -22.65 -2.20 -2.26
C ASP A 373 -22.42 -2.91 -0.90
N PRO A 374 -23.37 -3.75 -0.43
CA PRO A 374 -23.18 -4.52 0.80
C PRO A 374 -22.00 -5.49 0.73
N ALA A 375 -21.55 -5.88 -0.47
CA ALA A 375 -20.37 -6.73 -0.63
C ALA A 375 -19.07 -5.99 -0.29
N VAL A 376 -19.03 -4.66 -0.44
CA VAL A 376 -17.91 -3.82 0.02
C VAL A 376 -17.84 -3.82 1.55
N GLU A 377 -19.00 -3.84 2.23
CA GLU A 377 -19.05 -3.94 3.69
C GLU A 377 -18.62 -5.32 4.22
N ALA A 378 -18.92 -6.38 3.46
CA ALA A 378 -18.52 -7.75 3.79
C ALA A 378 -17.06 -8.07 3.42
N SER A 379 -16.42 -7.25 2.57
CA SER A 379 -15.05 -7.47 2.10
C SER A 379 -14.05 -6.97 3.12
N LEU A 380 -13.72 -7.81 4.10
CA LEU A 380 -12.48 -7.69 4.85
C LEU A 380 -11.33 -8.06 3.91
N SER A 381 -10.61 -7.05 3.42
CA SER A 381 -9.30 -7.22 2.81
C SER A 381 -8.23 -7.00 3.87
N GLY A 382 -8.21 -7.90 4.86
CA GLY A 382 -7.19 -7.88 5.90
C GLY A 382 -5.80 -7.77 5.27
N VAL A 383 -4.97 -6.86 5.78
CA VAL A 383 -3.57 -6.76 5.37
C VAL A 383 -2.94 -8.11 5.73
N PRO A 384 -2.50 -8.91 4.75
CA PRO A 384 -1.96 -10.22 5.07
C PRO A 384 -0.60 -10.05 5.77
N GLU A 385 -0.38 -10.79 6.86
CA GLU A 385 0.88 -10.75 7.64
C GLU A 385 2.12 -11.13 6.81
N GLN A 386 1.90 -11.82 5.68
CA GLN A 386 2.92 -12.18 4.70
C GLN A 386 2.48 -11.74 3.31
N SER A 387 3.42 -11.38 2.44
CA SER A 387 3.10 -11.07 1.04
C SER A 387 2.34 -12.25 0.42
N PRO A 388 1.14 -12.02 -0.15
CA PRO A 388 0.36 -13.12 -0.69
C PRO A 388 1.12 -13.81 -1.83
N ALA A 389 1.23 -15.14 -1.79
CA ALA A 389 1.99 -15.89 -2.77
C ALA A 389 1.26 -15.93 -4.12
N VAL A 390 1.90 -15.40 -5.16
CA VAL A 390 1.39 -15.42 -6.54
C VAL A 390 2.09 -16.53 -7.31
N ALA A 391 1.34 -17.29 -8.11
CA ALA A 391 1.90 -18.21 -9.08
C ALA A 391 1.58 -17.74 -10.50
N TYR A 392 2.52 -17.90 -11.43
CA TYR A 392 2.26 -17.64 -12.85
C TYR A 392 2.09 -18.94 -13.61
N VAL A 393 1.12 -18.96 -14.52
CA VAL A 393 0.93 -20.02 -15.50
C VAL A 393 1.04 -19.42 -16.90
N LEU A 394 1.87 -20.04 -17.73
CA LEU A 394 2.22 -19.54 -19.05
C LEU A 394 1.64 -20.52 -20.09
N PRO A 395 0.71 -20.09 -20.95
CA PRO A 395 0.06 -20.96 -21.91
C PRO A 395 1.02 -21.41 -23.02
N GLY A 396 0.54 -22.27 -23.90
CA GLY A 396 1.28 -22.67 -25.09
C GLY A 396 0.50 -22.36 -26.36
N GLU A 397 0.97 -22.94 -27.46
CA GLU A 397 0.37 -22.82 -28.79
C GLU A 397 -1.11 -23.24 -28.79
N GLY A 398 -1.92 -22.52 -29.56
CA GLY A 398 -3.38 -22.59 -29.59
C GLY A 398 -4.08 -21.58 -28.66
N SER A 399 -3.34 -20.65 -28.04
CA SER A 399 -3.89 -19.52 -27.29
C SER A 399 -3.79 -18.20 -28.05
N GLU A 400 -2.96 -18.14 -29.08
CA GLU A 400 -2.73 -16.97 -29.91
C GLU A 400 -3.91 -16.64 -30.83
N TYR A 401 -4.10 -15.34 -31.08
CA TYR A 401 -5.05 -14.84 -32.07
C TYR A 401 -4.57 -13.51 -32.70
N PRO A 402 -5.01 -13.16 -33.92
CA PRO A 402 -4.58 -11.94 -34.58
C PRO A 402 -5.01 -10.67 -33.82
N GLY A 403 -4.06 -9.77 -33.53
CA GLY A 403 -4.30 -8.55 -32.77
C GLY A 403 -4.26 -8.74 -31.25
N MET A 404 -3.80 -9.90 -30.76
CA MET A 404 -3.66 -10.17 -29.33
C MET A 404 -2.80 -9.11 -28.64
N THR A 405 -3.19 -8.73 -27.42
CA THR A 405 -2.48 -7.74 -26.57
C THR A 405 -2.29 -6.33 -27.17
N ALA A 406 -2.86 -6.04 -28.34
CA ALA A 406 -2.68 -4.75 -29.01
C ALA A 406 -3.22 -3.55 -28.22
N ARG A 407 -4.22 -3.79 -27.35
CA ARG A 407 -4.73 -2.79 -26.41
C ARG A 407 -3.73 -2.53 -25.28
N LEU A 408 -3.16 -3.58 -24.68
CA LEU A 408 -2.13 -3.46 -23.64
C LEU A 408 -0.90 -2.71 -24.16
N TYR A 409 -0.43 -3.01 -25.37
CA TYR A 409 0.70 -2.30 -25.97
C TYR A 409 0.45 -0.78 -26.13
N ARG A 410 -0.78 -0.40 -26.46
CA ARG A 410 -1.17 1.02 -26.59
C ARG A 410 -1.34 1.70 -25.22
N GLY A 411 -1.99 1.02 -24.27
CA GLY A 411 -2.43 1.60 -23.00
C GLY A 411 -1.49 1.43 -21.81
N ALA A 412 -0.59 0.43 -21.81
CA ALA A 412 0.26 0.08 -20.68
C ALA A 412 1.75 0.24 -21.03
N PRO A 413 2.41 1.33 -20.60
CA PRO A 413 3.83 1.59 -20.88
C PRO A 413 4.77 0.47 -20.41
N LEU A 414 4.48 -0.16 -19.25
CA LEU A 414 5.23 -1.29 -18.71
C LEU A 414 5.29 -2.46 -19.69
N TYR A 415 4.11 -2.88 -20.16
CA TYR A 415 3.99 -3.96 -21.13
C TYR A 415 4.63 -3.61 -22.47
N ARG A 416 4.43 -2.37 -22.95
CA ARG A 416 5.04 -1.91 -24.21
C ARG A 416 6.57 -2.02 -24.18
N ARG A 417 7.22 -1.52 -23.13
CA ARG A 417 8.69 -1.59 -23.00
C ARG A 417 9.18 -3.03 -23.01
N ALA A 418 8.53 -3.90 -22.23
CA ALA A 418 8.93 -5.30 -22.14
C ALA A 418 8.66 -6.09 -23.43
N LEU A 419 7.60 -5.75 -24.18
CA LEU A 419 7.35 -6.35 -25.49
C LEU A 419 8.36 -5.89 -26.54
N ASP A 420 8.76 -4.61 -26.51
CA ASP A 420 9.80 -4.07 -27.39
C ASP A 420 11.17 -4.73 -27.10
N GLU A 421 11.47 -5.03 -25.84
CA GLU A 421 12.67 -5.79 -25.43
C GLU A 421 12.64 -7.22 -26.01
N ALA A 422 11.53 -7.95 -25.82
CA ALA A 422 11.39 -9.30 -26.37
C ALA A 422 11.46 -9.33 -27.90
N ASP A 423 10.86 -8.34 -28.57
CA ASP A 423 10.91 -8.22 -30.03
C ASP A 423 12.33 -7.94 -30.53
N GLU A 424 13.13 -7.14 -29.82
CA GLU A 424 14.53 -6.91 -30.20
C GLU A 424 15.36 -8.20 -30.04
N ALA A 425 15.10 -9.01 -29.01
CA ALA A 425 15.74 -10.33 -28.85
C ALA A 425 15.36 -11.31 -29.97
N LEU A 426 14.15 -11.19 -30.53
CA LEU A 426 13.66 -12.02 -31.63
C LEU A 426 14.13 -11.56 -33.01
N ARG A 427 14.51 -10.28 -33.15
CA ARG A 427 14.87 -9.64 -34.42
C ARG A 427 15.89 -10.41 -35.28
N PRO A 428 16.92 -11.09 -34.75
CA PRO A 428 17.86 -11.84 -35.58
C PRO A 428 17.24 -13.01 -36.35
N TYR A 429 16.04 -13.46 -35.97
CA TYR A 429 15.39 -14.65 -36.53
C TYR A 429 14.25 -14.34 -37.49
N PHE A 430 13.90 -13.06 -37.66
CA PHE A 430 12.78 -12.61 -38.49
C PHE A 430 13.16 -11.44 -39.39
N GLU A 431 12.64 -11.43 -40.62
CA GLU A 431 12.81 -10.29 -41.55
C GLU A 431 12.00 -9.06 -41.13
N HIS A 432 10.93 -9.27 -40.35
CA HIS A 432 10.04 -8.23 -39.85
C HIS A 432 9.90 -8.35 -38.34
N ARG A 433 9.50 -7.24 -37.70
CA ARG A 433 9.20 -7.18 -36.27
C ARG A 433 8.09 -8.18 -35.94
N VAL A 434 8.32 -9.10 -34.99
CA VAL A 434 7.30 -10.05 -34.49
C VAL A 434 6.16 -9.27 -33.86
N ARG A 435 6.48 -8.17 -33.18
CA ARG A 435 5.52 -7.20 -32.66
C ARG A 435 4.52 -6.70 -33.71
N ASP A 436 4.94 -6.41 -34.93
CA ASP A 436 4.02 -5.91 -35.95
C ASP A 436 3.01 -7.00 -36.40
N LEU A 437 3.42 -8.26 -36.27
CA LEU A 437 2.60 -9.44 -36.51
C LEU A 437 1.60 -9.68 -35.37
N LEU A 438 2.04 -9.48 -34.12
CA LEU A 438 1.23 -9.54 -32.91
C LEU A 438 0.11 -8.50 -32.90
N LEU A 439 0.46 -7.24 -33.19
CA LEU A 439 -0.41 -6.08 -32.98
C LEU A 439 -1.38 -5.83 -34.14
N ARG A 440 -1.19 -6.49 -35.28
CA ARG A 440 -2.06 -6.40 -36.46
C ARG A 440 -2.92 -7.67 -36.56
N HIS A 441 -4.02 -7.58 -37.30
CA HIS A 441 -4.84 -8.75 -37.64
C HIS A 441 -4.16 -9.59 -38.73
N ASP A 442 -3.01 -10.17 -38.43
CA ASP A 442 -2.25 -11.05 -39.30
C ASP A 442 -2.44 -12.52 -38.91
N THR A 443 -2.99 -13.33 -39.82
CA THR A 443 -3.31 -14.74 -39.57
C THR A 443 -2.08 -15.64 -39.56
N ARG A 444 -0.91 -15.17 -40.00
CA ARG A 444 0.34 -15.95 -39.93
C ARG A 444 0.74 -16.27 -38.49
N VAL A 445 0.18 -15.56 -37.50
CA VAL A 445 0.38 -15.84 -36.07
C VAL A 445 0.05 -17.29 -35.69
N HIS A 446 -0.82 -17.98 -36.45
CA HIS A 446 -1.16 -19.39 -36.22
C HIS A 446 -0.13 -20.39 -36.76
N ARG A 447 0.88 -19.95 -37.52
CA ARG A 447 1.93 -20.83 -38.01
C ARG A 447 2.97 -21.03 -36.90
N PRO A 448 3.46 -22.26 -36.62
CA PRO A 448 4.35 -22.51 -35.48
C PRO A 448 5.61 -21.64 -35.42
N SER A 449 6.17 -21.28 -36.58
CA SER A 449 7.33 -20.39 -36.70
C SER A 449 7.07 -18.96 -36.22
N PHE A 450 5.82 -18.51 -36.22
CA PHE A 450 5.40 -17.22 -35.67
C PHE A 450 4.74 -17.37 -34.30
N ALA A 451 3.91 -18.40 -34.10
CA ALA A 451 3.12 -18.62 -32.88
C ALA A 451 4.00 -18.74 -31.63
N GLN A 452 5.01 -19.60 -31.63
CA GLN A 452 5.82 -19.84 -30.43
C GLN A 452 6.66 -18.61 -30.03
N PRO A 453 7.31 -17.90 -30.98
CA PRO A 453 8.02 -16.66 -30.65
C PRO A 453 7.08 -15.51 -30.25
N ALA A 454 5.90 -15.43 -30.88
CA ALA A 454 4.84 -14.49 -30.53
C ALA A 454 4.34 -14.69 -29.08
N LEU A 455 4.03 -15.93 -28.71
CA LEU A 455 3.61 -16.28 -27.36
C LEU A 455 4.69 -16.01 -26.33
N PHE A 456 5.93 -16.42 -26.61
CA PHE A 456 7.09 -16.10 -25.76
C PHE A 456 7.21 -14.59 -25.50
N ALA A 457 7.10 -13.76 -26.54
CA ALA A 457 7.20 -12.31 -26.41
C ALA A 457 6.08 -11.74 -25.53
N VAL A 458 4.83 -12.20 -25.71
CA VAL A 458 3.68 -11.79 -24.89
C VAL A 458 3.86 -12.22 -23.44
N GLU A 459 4.16 -13.49 -23.21
CA GLU A 459 4.33 -14.11 -21.89
C GLU A 459 5.45 -13.45 -21.08
N TYR A 460 6.62 -13.28 -21.72
CA TYR A 460 7.75 -12.57 -21.13
C TYR A 460 7.37 -11.12 -20.79
N ALA A 461 6.73 -10.40 -21.72
CA ALA A 461 6.37 -9.01 -21.51
C ALA A 461 5.35 -8.82 -20.37
N LEU A 462 4.39 -9.74 -20.22
CA LEU A 462 3.46 -9.74 -19.09
C LEU A 462 4.19 -10.02 -17.77
N GLY A 463 5.09 -11.00 -17.73
CA GLY A 463 5.87 -11.31 -16.54
C GLY A 463 6.73 -10.14 -16.08
N ARG A 464 7.45 -9.50 -17.01
CA ARG A 464 8.26 -8.31 -16.73
C ARG A 464 7.41 -7.12 -16.26
N ALA A 465 6.26 -6.88 -16.89
CA ALA A 465 5.36 -5.80 -16.49
C ALA A 465 4.81 -6.00 -15.06
N LEU A 466 4.52 -7.24 -14.67
CA LEU A 466 4.07 -7.58 -13.33
C LEU A 466 5.20 -7.47 -12.29
N SER A 467 6.41 -7.91 -12.60
CA SER A 467 7.59 -7.69 -11.73
C SER A 467 7.85 -6.19 -11.51
N GLU A 468 7.78 -5.34 -12.55
CA GLU A 468 7.90 -3.89 -12.39
C GLU A 468 6.78 -3.28 -11.52
N LEU A 469 5.59 -3.89 -11.51
CA LEU A 469 4.48 -3.52 -10.63
C LEU A 469 4.67 -4.04 -9.17
N GLY A 470 5.72 -4.82 -8.90
CA GLY A 470 5.99 -5.41 -7.59
C GLY A 470 5.27 -6.74 -7.33
N VAL A 471 4.68 -7.36 -8.37
CA VAL A 471 3.96 -8.62 -8.27
C VAL A 471 4.91 -9.76 -8.64
N GLU A 472 5.78 -10.19 -7.74
CA GLU A 472 6.72 -11.27 -8.05
C GLU A 472 6.08 -12.67 -7.91
N PRO A 473 6.37 -13.62 -8.83
CA PRO A 473 5.88 -14.98 -8.71
C PRO A 473 6.70 -15.77 -7.68
N GLY A 474 5.99 -16.46 -6.78
CA GLY A 474 6.57 -17.49 -5.91
C GLY A 474 6.81 -18.81 -6.65
N MET A 475 6.14 -19.04 -7.77
CA MET A 475 6.34 -20.21 -8.63
C MET A 475 5.82 -20.00 -10.06
N LEU A 476 6.34 -20.80 -10.99
CA LEU A 476 6.04 -20.72 -12.42
C LEU A 476 5.66 -22.10 -12.97
N VAL A 477 4.67 -22.16 -13.86
CA VAL A 477 4.37 -23.34 -14.71
C VAL A 477 4.21 -22.88 -16.14
N GLY A 478 4.85 -23.56 -17.10
CA GLY A 478 4.59 -23.35 -18.51
C GLY A 478 3.90 -24.56 -19.14
N TYR A 479 2.97 -24.33 -20.06
CA TYR A 479 2.32 -25.38 -20.85
C TYR A 479 2.97 -25.46 -22.23
N GLY A 480 3.56 -26.61 -22.58
CA GLY A 480 4.18 -26.79 -23.90
C GLY A 480 5.28 -25.75 -24.15
N CYS A 481 5.13 -24.90 -25.17
CA CYS A 481 6.09 -23.82 -25.44
C CYS A 481 6.12 -22.71 -24.37
N GLY A 482 5.11 -22.56 -23.53
CA GLY A 482 5.14 -21.62 -22.40
C GLY A 482 6.22 -21.93 -21.37
N GLU A 483 6.77 -23.16 -21.34
CA GLU A 483 7.91 -23.48 -20.48
C GLU A 483 9.16 -22.67 -20.83
N PHE A 484 9.34 -22.21 -22.08
CA PHE A 484 10.48 -21.37 -22.44
C PHE A 484 10.40 -19.98 -21.80
N ALA A 485 9.21 -19.37 -21.77
CA ALA A 485 8.99 -18.12 -21.06
C ALA A 485 9.12 -18.33 -19.54
N ALA A 486 8.61 -19.46 -19.01
CA ALA A 486 8.75 -19.79 -17.58
C ALA A 486 10.23 -19.94 -17.19
N ALA A 487 11.01 -20.66 -18.00
CA ALA A 487 12.45 -20.81 -17.81
C ALA A 487 13.19 -19.46 -17.91
N CYS A 488 12.78 -18.59 -18.82
CA CYS A 488 13.35 -17.25 -18.96
C CYS A 488 13.08 -16.38 -17.72
N LEU A 489 11.83 -16.31 -17.27
CA LEU A 489 11.44 -15.56 -16.06
C LEU A 489 12.08 -16.14 -14.78
N ALA A 490 12.28 -17.47 -14.73
CA ALA A 490 12.99 -18.14 -13.65
C ALA A 490 14.51 -17.89 -13.66
N GLY A 491 15.06 -17.23 -14.68
CA GLY A 491 16.50 -17.03 -14.85
C GLY A 491 17.27 -18.27 -15.31
N VAL A 492 16.60 -19.34 -15.74
CA VAL A 492 17.23 -20.55 -16.31
C VAL A 492 17.83 -20.23 -17.68
N LEU A 493 17.14 -19.41 -18.46
CA LEU A 493 17.54 -18.92 -19.78
C LEU A 493 17.60 -17.39 -19.75
N ASP A 494 18.57 -16.79 -20.44
CA ASP A 494 18.49 -15.37 -20.80
C ASP A 494 17.48 -15.16 -21.94
N VAL A 495 17.06 -13.91 -22.13
CA VAL A 495 16.00 -13.56 -23.09
C VAL A 495 16.44 -13.87 -24.52
N GLU A 496 17.71 -13.64 -24.86
CA GLU A 496 18.28 -13.90 -26.19
C GLU A 496 18.32 -15.40 -26.52
N THR A 497 18.71 -16.24 -25.55
CA THR A 497 18.73 -17.70 -25.72
C THR A 497 17.32 -18.26 -25.81
N ALA A 498 16.40 -17.80 -24.96
CA ALA A 498 15.01 -18.20 -25.03
C ALA A 498 14.39 -17.83 -26.39
N ALA A 499 14.56 -16.58 -26.83
CA ALA A 499 14.14 -16.07 -28.13
C ALA A 499 14.69 -16.91 -29.31
N ARG A 500 15.98 -17.25 -29.26
CA ARG A 500 16.61 -18.15 -30.23
C ARG A 500 15.95 -19.53 -30.27
N LEU A 501 15.79 -20.14 -29.10
CA LEU A 501 15.30 -21.52 -28.99
C LEU A 501 13.84 -21.64 -29.45
N VAL A 502 12.96 -20.70 -29.04
CA VAL A 502 11.56 -20.70 -29.51
C VAL A 502 11.46 -20.45 -31.01
N SER A 503 12.31 -19.59 -31.58
CA SER A 503 12.33 -19.30 -33.02
C SER A 503 12.80 -20.51 -33.83
N VAL A 504 13.87 -21.18 -33.38
CA VAL A 504 14.36 -22.39 -34.04
C VAL A 504 13.36 -23.54 -33.90
N ARG A 505 12.77 -23.74 -32.72
CA ARG A 505 11.78 -24.79 -32.49
C ARG A 505 10.54 -24.58 -33.36
N GLY A 506 9.99 -23.36 -33.41
CA GLY A 506 8.83 -23.04 -34.23
C GLY A 506 9.06 -23.35 -35.71
N ARG A 507 10.22 -22.98 -36.27
CA ARG A 507 10.60 -23.31 -37.65
C ARG A 507 10.71 -24.81 -37.88
N LEU A 508 11.40 -25.53 -36.98
CA LEU A 508 11.57 -26.97 -37.10
C LEU A 508 10.23 -27.70 -37.06
N VAL A 509 9.35 -27.32 -36.14
CA VAL A 509 8.00 -27.88 -36.03
C VAL A 509 7.22 -27.68 -37.33
N GLU A 510 7.32 -26.51 -37.94
CA GLU A 510 6.63 -26.23 -39.20
C GLU A 510 7.09 -27.11 -40.37
N GLU A 511 8.34 -27.61 -40.33
CA GLU A 511 8.91 -28.55 -41.29
C GLU A 511 8.47 -30.02 -41.06
N LEU A 512 7.73 -30.32 -39.97
CA LEU A 512 7.26 -31.67 -39.69
C LEU A 512 6.24 -32.15 -40.74
N PRO A 513 6.15 -33.48 -40.99
CA PRO A 513 5.05 -34.06 -41.74
C PRO A 513 3.68 -33.70 -41.12
N PRO A 514 2.59 -33.72 -41.91
CA PRO A 514 1.25 -33.46 -41.41
C PRO A 514 0.90 -34.35 -40.21
N GLY A 515 0.39 -33.73 -39.16
CA GLY A 515 -0.07 -34.35 -37.93
C GLY A 515 -1.31 -33.65 -37.40
N GLY A 516 -1.77 -34.06 -36.22
CA GLY A 516 -2.83 -33.32 -35.56
C GLY A 516 -2.91 -33.59 -34.07
N LEU A 517 -3.83 -32.88 -33.43
CA LEU A 517 -4.21 -33.07 -32.05
C LEU A 517 -5.74 -33.23 -31.92
N LEU A 518 -6.16 -34.19 -31.09
CA LEU A 518 -7.57 -34.44 -30.76
C LEU A 518 -7.79 -34.27 -29.26
N GLU A 519 -8.61 -33.31 -28.87
CA GLU A 519 -9.10 -33.19 -27.49
C GLU A 519 -10.16 -34.26 -27.24
N VAL A 520 -10.01 -34.98 -26.13
CA VAL A 520 -10.92 -36.02 -25.66
C VAL A 520 -11.43 -35.60 -24.28
N PHE A 521 -12.75 -35.50 -24.14
CA PHE A 521 -13.40 -34.99 -22.94
C PHE A 521 -13.80 -36.15 -22.01
N THR A 522 -12.79 -36.89 -21.55
CA THR A 522 -12.93 -37.91 -20.51
C THR A 522 -11.64 -38.03 -19.69
N THR A 523 -11.61 -38.94 -18.72
CA THR A 523 -10.46 -39.21 -17.85
C THR A 523 -9.30 -39.84 -18.62
N LEU A 524 -8.10 -39.74 -18.05
CA LEU A 524 -6.91 -40.42 -18.57
C LEU A 524 -7.08 -41.94 -18.63
N GLU A 525 -7.72 -42.53 -17.62
CA GLU A 525 -7.94 -43.98 -17.54
C GLU A 525 -8.87 -44.47 -18.67
N GLU A 526 -10.00 -43.81 -18.87
CA GLU A 526 -10.92 -44.14 -19.95
C GLU A 526 -10.27 -43.92 -21.32
N THR A 527 -9.55 -42.80 -21.51
CA THR A 527 -8.84 -42.51 -22.76
C THR A 527 -7.81 -43.59 -23.07
N ALA A 528 -7.02 -44.02 -22.07
CA ALA A 528 -6.03 -45.09 -22.23
C ALA A 528 -6.68 -46.43 -22.61
N GLY A 529 -7.89 -46.71 -22.11
CA GLY A 529 -8.67 -47.87 -22.53
C GLY A 529 -9.11 -47.80 -23.99
N LEU A 530 -9.53 -46.62 -24.45
CA LEU A 530 -10.06 -46.39 -25.80
C LEU A 530 -8.99 -46.43 -26.90
N ILE A 531 -7.74 -46.09 -26.57
CA ILE A 531 -6.61 -46.07 -27.53
C ILE A 531 -5.66 -47.27 -27.38
N ARG A 532 -5.95 -48.22 -26.49
CA ARG A 532 -5.06 -49.35 -26.18
C ARG A 532 -4.60 -50.12 -27.42
N ASP A 533 -5.51 -50.30 -28.37
CA ASP A 533 -5.28 -51.07 -29.60
C ASP A 533 -4.89 -50.16 -30.80
N GLU A 534 -4.56 -48.89 -30.55
CA GLU A 534 -4.18 -47.89 -31.55
C GLU A 534 -2.69 -47.52 -31.41
N PRO A 535 -1.75 -48.30 -31.97
CA PRO A 535 -0.31 -48.10 -31.76
C PRO A 535 0.25 -46.82 -32.39
N GLU A 536 -0.54 -46.17 -33.27
CA GLU A 536 -0.17 -44.92 -33.95
C GLU A 536 -0.65 -43.68 -33.20
N VAL A 537 -1.36 -43.84 -32.07
CA VAL A 537 -1.94 -42.76 -31.27
C VAL A 537 -1.17 -42.60 -29.99
N TYR A 538 -0.75 -41.37 -29.72
CA TYR A 538 0.05 -41.03 -28.55
C TYR A 538 -0.69 -40.04 -27.66
N LEU A 539 -0.44 -40.12 -26.36
CA LEU A 539 -0.84 -39.08 -25.41
C LEU A 539 0.04 -37.85 -25.64
N ALA A 540 -0.59 -36.70 -25.91
CA ALA A 540 0.10 -35.42 -26.09
C ALA A 540 0.03 -34.54 -24.84
N ALA A 541 -1.10 -34.54 -24.14
CA ALA A 541 -1.28 -33.77 -22.91
C ALA A 541 -2.39 -34.34 -22.02
N VAL A 542 -2.25 -34.12 -20.72
CA VAL A 542 -3.31 -34.27 -19.70
C VAL A 542 -3.55 -32.88 -19.13
N GLU A 543 -4.65 -32.24 -19.53
CA GLU A 543 -4.93 -30.82 -19.24
C GLU A 543 -5.79 -30.60 -18.00
N GLY A 544 -6.61 -31.59 -17.67
CA GLY A 544 -7.46 -31.55 -16.49
C GLY A 544 -8.02 -32.93 -16.15
N PRO A 545 -8.84 -33.05 -15.09
CA PRO A 545 -9.37 -34.33 -14.63
C PRO A 545 -10.14 -35.12 -15.70
N CYS A 546 -10.87 -34.41 -16.56
CA CYS A 546 -11.68 -34.98 -17.64
C CYS A 546 -11.31 -34.40 -19.02
N ARG A 547 -10.03 -34.06 -19.23
CA ARG A 547 -9.57 -33.47 -20.49
C ARG A 547 -8.17 -33.96 -20.87
N VAL A 548 -8.12 -34.72 -21.95
CA VAL A 548 -6.91 -35.37 -22.47
C VAL A 548 -6.72 -34.99 -23.94
N VAL A 549 -5.47 -34.92 -24.40
CA VAL A 549 -5.15 -34.59 -25.79
C VAL A 549 -4.34 -35.73 -26.40
N LEU A 550 -4.78 -36.18 -27.56
CA LEU A 550 -4.10 -37.21 -28.35
C LEU A 550 -3.37 -36.60 -29.53
N SER A 551 -2.25 -37.22 -29.93
CA SER A 551 -1.45 -36.87 -31.09
C SER A 551 -1.31 -38.08 -32.01
N ALA A 552 -1.62 -37.91 -33.29
CA ALA A 552 -1.41 -38.89 -34.35
C ALA A 552 -1.45 -38.21 -35.72
N ALA A 553 -1.35 -39.01 -36.79
CA ALA A 553 -1.67 -38.55 -38.15
C ALA A 553 -3.15 -38.13 -38.26
N PRO A 554 -3.52 -37.15 -39.11
CA PRO A 554 -4.88 -36.63 -39.20
C PRO A 554 -5.94 -37.70 -39.49
N GLU A 555 -5.64 -38.66 -40.36
CA GLU A 555 -6.55 -39.73 -40.77
C GLU A 555 -6.79 -40.72 -39.61
N VAL A 556 -5.75 -40.96 -38.80
CA VAL A 556 -5.83 -41.80 -37.60
C VAL A 556 -6.69 -41.11 -36.55
N LEU A 557 -6.48 -39.81 -36.30
CA LEU A 557 -7.31 -39.04 -35.36
C LEU A 557 -8.77 -38.96 -35.79
N ALA A 558 -9.04 -38.81 -37.09
CA ALA A 558 -10.41 -38.81 -37.61
C ALA A 558 -11.10 -40.17 -37.35
N ARG A 559 -10.40 -41.29 -37.62
CA ARG A 559 -10.90 -42.65 -37.34
C ARG A 559 -11.18 -42.87 -35.85
N VAL A 560 -10.24 -42.47 -34.99
CA VAL A 560 -10.33 -42.67 -33.53
C VAL A 560 -11.40 -41.76 -32.93
N GLY A 561 -11.45 -40.49 -33.35
CA GLY A 561 -12.47 -39.54 -32.92
C GLY A 561 -13.88 -39.99 -33.27
N GLU A 562 -14.10 -40.53 -34.48
CA GLU A 562 -15.41 -41.08 -34.86
C GLU A 562 -15.79 -42.30 -34.02
N ARG A 563 -14.84 -43.20 -33.73
CA ARG A 563 -15.08 -44.35 -32.84
C ARG A 563 -15.46 -43.92 -31.43
N MET A 564 -14.71 -42.97 -30.86
CA MET A 564 -14.99 -42.39 -29.55
C MET A 564 -16.37 -41.74 -29.52
N ARG A 565 -16.74 -41.00 -30.57
CA ARG A 565 -18.06 -40.39 -30.72
C ARG A 565 -19.18 -41.43 -30.74
N LEU A 566 -18.99 -42.57 -31.43
CA LEU A 566 -19.94 -43.69 -31.43
C LEU A 566 -20.07 -44.36 -30.06
N GLN A 567 -19.05 -44.27 -29.21
CA GLN A 567 -19.06 -44.75 -27.83
C GLN A 567 -19.56 -43.70 -26.82
N GLY A 568 -20.04 -42.55 -27.30
CA GLY A 568 -20.59 -41.49 -26.46
C GLY A 568 -19.55 -40.53 -25.87
N VAL A 569 -18.27 -40.64 -26.26
CA VAL A 569 -17.20 -39.76 -25.79
C VAL A 569 -17.11 -38.55 -26.70
N HIS A 570 -17.23 -37.35 -26.11
CA HIS A 570 -17.08 -36.10 -26.84
C HIS A 570 -15.61 -35.88 -27.20
N THR A 571 -15.35 -35.47 -28.45
CA THR A 571 -14.02 -35.14 -28.95
C THR A 571 -14.04 -33.85 -29.76
N ARG A 572 -12.91 -33.13 -29.82
CA ARG A 572 -12.74 -31.90 -30.61
C ARG A 572 -11.36 -31.89 -31.27
N ALA A 573 -11.31 -31.82 -32.59
CA ALA A 573 -10.05 -31.62 -33.31
C ALA A 573 -9.52 -30.20 -33.03
N ARG A 574 -8.21 -30.07 -32.79
CA ARG A 574 -7.56 -28.76 -32.71
C ARG A 574 -7.22 -28.26 -34.10
N ALA A 575 -7.27 -26.94 -34.28
CA ALA A 575 -6.84 -26.26 -35.50
C ALA A 575 -5.30 -26.14 -35.55
N VAL A 576 -4.59 -27.26 -35.39
CA VAL A 576 -3.14 -27.36 -35.58
C VAL A 576 -2.85 -28.48 -36.57
N GLU A 577 -1.89 -28.24 -37.46
CA GLU A 577 -1.55 -29.15 -38.57
C GLU A 577 -0.38 -30.09 -38.24
N HIS A 578 0.08 -30.06 -36.99
CA HIS A 578 1.28 -30.75 -36.53
C HIS A 578 1.02 -31.58 -35.28
N ALA A 579 1.72 -32.70 -35.20
CA ALA A 579 1.69 -33.60 -34.05
C ALA A 579 2.75 -33.16 -33.03
N TYR A 580 2.30 -32.74 -31.84
CA TYR A 580 3.14 -32.33 -30.73
C TYR A 580 3.26 -33.40 -29.65
N HIS A 581 4.33 -33.34 -28.85
CA HIS A 581 4.47 -34.11 -27.61
C HIS A 581 4.27 -35.61 -27.83
N SER A 582 4.86 -36.11 -28.92
CA SER A 582 4.80 -37.51 -29.32
C SER A 582 6.03 -37.93 -30.12
N PRO A 583 6.24 -39.23 -30.36
CA PRO A 583 7.31 -39.73 -31.22
C PRO A 583 7.27 -39.17 -32.65
N LEU A 584 6.16 -38.57 -33.09
CA LEU A 584 6.06 -37.91 -34.40
C LEU A 584 6.96 -36.67 -34.52
N MET A 585 7.50 -36.16 -33.42
CA MET A 585 8.53 -35.10 -33.44
C MET A 585 9.93 -35.63 -33.76
N ALA A 586 10.14 -36.95 -33.86
CA ALA A 586 11.45 -37.56 -34.17
C ALA A 586 12.21 -36.95 -35.37
N PRO A 587 11.56 -36.55 -36.49
CA PRO A 587 12.27 -36.01 -37.65
C PRO A 587 13.12 -34.76 -37.36
N ILE A 588 12.72 -33.94 -36.37
CA ILE A 588 13.40 -32.67 -36.06
C ILE A 588 14.37 -32.76 -34.87
N MET A 589 14.42 -33.91 -34.18
CA MET A 589 15.12 -34.03 -32.89
C MET A 589 16.64 -33.84 -33.01
N ARG A 590 17.23 -34.15 -34.17
CA ARG A 590 18.67 -33.98 -34.40
C ARG A 590 19.04 -32.50 -34.49
N GLU A 591 18.28 -31.73 -35.25
CA GLU A 591 18.41 -30.29 -35.43
C GLU A 591 18.08 -29.57 -34.12
N TRP A 592 17.05 -30.04 -33.41
CA TRP A 592 16.68 -29.51 -32.10
C TRP A 592 17.80 -29.69 -31.07
N ARG A 593 18.43 -30.88 -31.00
CA ARG A 593 19.60 -31.12 -30.15
C ARG A 593 20.73 -30.12 -30.44
N ARG A 594 21.05 -29.89 -31.73
CA ARG A 594 22.09 -28.93 -32.12
C ARG A 594 21.78 -27.50 -31.67
N ALA A 595 20.50 -27.11 -31.70
CA ALA A 595 20.09 -25.80 -31.22
C ALA A 595 20.33 -25.64 -29.71
N LEU A 596 20.07 -26.71 -28.95
CA LEU A 596 20.23 -26.75 -27.48
C LEU A 596 21.68 -26.83 -27.01
N GLU A 597 22.59 -27.49 -27.75
CA GLU A 597 24.00 -27.65 -27.36
C GLU A 597 24.76 -26.32 -27.21
N GLY A 598 24.27 -25.24 -27.82
CA GLY A 598 24.82 -23.89 -27.68
C GLY A 598 24.15 -23.01 -26.62
N ALA A 599 23.21 -23.55 -25.83
CA ALA A 599 22.50 -22.81 -24.79
C ALA A 599 23.11 -23.03 -23.40
N ALA A 600 23.21 -21.97 -22.60
CA ALA A 600 23.56 -22.05 -21.20
C ALA A 600 22.29 -22.16 -20.34
N PHE A 601 22.21 -23.18 -19.48
CA PHE A 601 21.08 -23.40 -18.58
C PHE A 601 21.49 -23.18 -17.13
N ALA A 602 21.08 -22.05 -16.56
CA ALA A 602 21.33 -21.73 -15.16
C ALA A 602 20.34 -22.46 -14.22
N PRO A 603 20.65 -22.57 -12.92
CA PRO A 603 19.67 -22.98 -11.92
C PRO A 603 18.49 -22.01 -11.86
N ALA A 604 17.29 -22.51 -11.64
CA ALA A 604 16.10 -21.67 -11.50
C ALA A 604 16.17 -20.84 -10.20
N LEU A 605 16.02 -19.52 -10.33
CA LEU A 605 15.94 -18.57 -9.21
C LEU A 605 14.53 -18.54 -8.60
N ILE A 606 13.53 -18.82 -9.43
CA ILE A 606 12.13 -18.93 -9.04
C ILE A 606 11.72 -20.40 -9.19
N PRO A 607 11.03 -21.01 -8.21
CA PRO A 607 10.58 -22.39 -8.32
C PRO A 607 9.73 -22.63 -9.59
N VAL A 608 10.08 -23.67 -10.35
CA VAL A 608 9.36 -24.05 -11.58
C VAL A 608 8.73 -25.44 -11.39
N VAL A 609 7.44 -25.55 -11.68
CA VAL A 609 6.73 -26.82 -11.78
C VAL A 609 6.82 -27.34 -13.20
N SER A 610 7.46 -28.50 -13.38
CA SER A 610 7.67 -29.09 -14.69
C SER A 610 6.42 -29.81 -15.16
N THR A 611 5.96 -29.53 -16.38
CA THR A 611 4.89 -30.30 -17.02
C THR A 611 5.40 -31.60 -17.66
N VAL A 612 6.70 -31.74 -17.87
CA VAL A 612 7.32 -33.02 -18.24
C VAL A 612 7.24 -34.01 -17.08
N ARG A 613 7.46 -33.54 -15.84
CA ARG A 613 7.50 -34.39 -14.65
C ARG A 613 6.23 -34.34 -13.79
N GLY A 614 5.32 -33.40 -14.01
CA GLY A 614 4.10 -33.23 -13.23
C GLY A 614 4.36 -32.82 -11.77
N ARG A 615 5.51 -32.22 -11.47
CA ARG A 615 5.92 -31.84 -10.10
C ARG A 615 6.93 -30.70 -10.10
N LEU A 616 7.15 -30.10 -8.93
CA LEU A 616 8.22 -29.13 -8.72
C LEU A 616 9.58 -29.73 -9.08
N LEU A 617 10.42 -28.97 -9.81
CA LEU A 617 11.73 -29.44 -10.25
C LEU A 617 12.70 -29.72 -9.09
N GLY A 618 12.64 -28.92 -8.02
CA GLY A 618 13.52 -29.09 -6.86
C GLY A 618 15.00 -28.97 -7.23
N ARG A 619 15.77 -30.06 -7.08
CA ARG A 619 17.20 -30.12 -7.44
C ARG A 619 17.45 -30.43 -8.92
N ASP A 620 16.43 -30.85 -9.65
CA ASP A 620 16.59 -31.23 -11.03
C ASP A 620 16.78 -29.99 -11.92
N ARG A 621 17.51 -30.14 -13.03
CA ARG A 621 17.82 -29.03 -13.96
C ARG A 621 16.97 -29.11 -15.24
N MET A 622 16.72 -27.94 -15.83
CA MET A 622 16.15 -27.79 -17.18
C MET A 622 17.27 -27.70 -18.22
N ASP A 623 18.11 -28.73 -18.29
CA ASP A 623 19.26 -28.81 -19.20
C ASP A 623 18.86 -29.35 -20.60
N THR A 624 19.86 -29.58 -21.47
CA THR A 624 19.64 -30.12 -22.81
C THR A 624 18.79 -31.39 -22.82
N ASP A 625 19.03 -32.31 -21.88
CA ASP A 625 18.28 -33.57 -21.83
C ASP A 625 16.82 -33.34 -21.42
N TYR A 626 16.58 -32.40 -20.49
CA TYR A 626 15.23 -31.96 -20.17
C TYR A 626 14.48 -31.43 -21.42
N TRP A 627 15.10 -30.56 -22.21
CA TRP A 627 14.44 -29.94 -23.38
C TRP A 627 14.26 -30.89 -24.57
N LEU A 628 15.10 -31.92 -24.67
CA LEU A 628 14.90 -33.02 -25.61
C LEU A 628 13.72 -33.89 -25.20
N GLN A 629 13.61 -34.19 -23.89
CA GLN A 629 12.47 -34.91 -23.35
C GLN A 629 11.18 -34.09 -23.47
N HIS A 630 11.22 -32.79 -23.17
CA HIS A 630 10.10 -31.86 -23.27
C HIS A 630 9.44 -31.87 -24.65
N ALA A 631 10.24 -31.95 -25.72
CA ALA A 631 9.73 -31.99 -27.07
C ALA A 631 8.82 -33.21 -27.34
N ILE A 632 9.14 -34.38 -26.78
CA ILE A 632 8.49 -35.65 -27.12
C ILE A 632 7.54 -36.18 -26.04
N ALA A 633 7.74 -35.78 -24.78
CA ALA A 633 6.95 -36.28 -23.66
C ALA A 633 5.58 -35.59 -23.59
N PRO A 634 4.53 -36.29 -23.12
CA PRO A 634 3.22 -35.69 -22.91
C PRO A 634 3.30 -34.57 -21.87
N VAL A 635 2.53 -33.49 -22.09
CA VAL A 635 2.39 -32.38 -21.15
C VAL A 635 1.46 -32.79 -19.99
N ARG A 636 2.01 -32.97 -18.79
CA ARG A 636 1.28 -33.37 -17.57
C ARG A 636 0.78 -32.14 -16.81
N PHE A 637 -0.01 -31.31 -17.47
CA PHE A 637 -0.46 -30.03 -16.91
C PHE A 637 -1.37 -30.18 -15.69
N ALA A 638 -2.32 -31.13 -15.71
CA ALA A 638 -3.21 -31.36 -14.57
C ALA A 638 -2.43 -31.66 -13.28
N GLU A 639 -1.39 -32.50 -13.38
CA GLU A 639 -0.52 -32.82 -12.24
C GLU A 639 0.34 -31.64 -11.81
N ALA A 640 0.89 -30.89 -12.77
CA ALA A 640 1.65 -29.67 -12.47
C ALA A 640 0.77 -28.60 -11.80
N ALA A 641 -0.47 -28.44 -12.23
CA ALA A 641 -1.42 -27.51 -11.63
C ALA A 641 -1.80 -27.94 -10.21
N GLU A 642 -2.04 -29.22 -9.94
CA GLU A 642 -2.24 -29.75 -8.59
C GLU A 642 -1.01 -29.51 -7.69
N ALA A 643 0.20 -29.75 -8.22
CA ALA A 643 1.44 -29.48 -7.49
C ALA A 643 1.63 -27.99 -7.17
N LEU A 644 1.24 -27.08 -8.07
CA LEU A 644 1.22 -25.64 -7.82
C LEU A 644 0.19 -25.28 -6.74
N LEU A 645 -1.03 -25.83 -6.81
CA LEU A 645 -2.11 -25.52 -5.87
C LEU A 645 -1.81 -26.07 -4.46
N ALA A 646 -1.03 -27.15 -4.36
CA ALA A 646 -0.57 -27.69 -3.09
C ALA A 646 0.28 -26.71 -2.27
N GLU A 647 0.97 -25.76 -2.93
CA GLU A 647 1.73 -24.69 -2.29
C GLU A 647 0.84 -23.52 -1.80
N ARG A 648 -0.48 -23.62 -1.99
CA ARG A 648 -1.50 -22.66 -1.52
C ARG A 648 -1.24 -21.21 -1.94
N PRO A 649 -1.00 -20.93 -3.23
CA PRO A 649 -0.93 -19.55 -3.69
C PRO A 649 -2.27 -18.84 -3.45
N THR A 650 -2.23 -17.56 -3.12
CA THR A 650 -3.45 -16.74 -3.05
C THR A 650 -3.98 -16.45 -4.45
N HIS A 651 -3.07 -16.31 -5.42
CA HIS A 651 -3.38 -15.97 -6.80
C HIS A 651 -2.65 -16.87 -7.79
N VAL A 652 -3.36 -17.26 -8.85
CA VAL A 652 -2.76 -17.87 -10.03
C VAL A 652 -3.07 -16.99 -11.23
N LEU A 653 -2.02 -16.42 -11.83
CA LEU A 653 -2.12 -15.50 -12.94
C LEU A 653 -1.75 -16.21 -14.25
N GLU A 654 -2.67 -16.25 -15.22
CA GLU A 654 -2.37 -16.74 -16.57
C GLU A 654 -1.77 -15.60 -17.40
N LEU A 655 -0.48 -15.72 -17.69
CA LEU A 655 0.30 -14.75 -18.46
C LEU A 655 0.23 -15.14 -19.93
N GLY A 656 -0.85 -14.78 -20.61
CA GLY A 656 -0.96 -15.00 -22.04
C GLY A 656 -2.12 -14.23 -22.64
N PRO A 657 -2.37 -14.41 -23.94
CA PRO A 657 -3.38 -13.65 -24.66
C PRO A 657 -4.83 -14.04 -24.30
N GLY A 658 -5.05 -15.22 -23.71
CA GLY A 658 -6.38 -15.76 -23.41
C GLY A 658 -6.55 -16.20 -21.94
N SER A 659 -7.55 -17.06 -21.71
CA SER A 659 -7.97 -17.51 -20.37
C SER A 659 -8.08 -19.02 -20.19
N ARG A 660 -7.39 -19.76 -21.06
CA ARG A 660 -7.60 -21.20 -21.26
C ARG A 660 -7.07 -22.01 -20.08
N LEU A 661 -5.84 -21.75 -19.64
CA LEU A 661 -5.27 -22.47 -18.49
C LEU A 661 -6.00 -22.10 -17.19
N ALA A 662 -6.42 -20.85 -17.03
CA ALA A 662 -7.23 -20.39 -15.91
C ALA A 662 -8.56 -21.17 -15.84
N GLN A 663 -9.20 -21.47 -16.97
CA GLN A 663 -10.39 -22.32 -16.99
C GLN A 663 -10.08 -23.74 -16.53
N HIS A 664 -8.98 -24.34 -16.99
CA HIS A 664 -8.57 -25.70 -16.58
C HIS A 664 -8.25 -25.78 -15.09
N ILE A 665 -7.51 -24.81 -14.55
CA ILE A 665 -7.16 -24.77 -13.13
C ILE A 665 -8.40 -24.65 -12.25
N ARG A 666 -9.41 -23.86 -12.67
CA ARG A 666 -10.68 -23.74 -11.92
C ARG A 666 -11.48 -25.04 -11.86
N GLU A 667 -11.28 -25.97 -12.80
CA GLU A 667 -11.91 -27.30 -12.79
C GLU A 667 -11.28 -28.22 -11.74
N ILE A 668 -10.11 -27.88 -11.20
CA ILE A 668 -9.39 -28.67 -10.20
C ILE A 668 -9.97 -28.39 -8.81
N PRO A 669 -10.35 -29.42 -8.02
CA PRO A 669 -10.95 -29.23 -6.70
C PRO A 669 -10.11 -28.40 -5.72
N SER A 670 -8.79 -28.53 -5.78
CA SER A 670 -7.83 -27.81 -4.93
C SER A 670 -7.72 -26.31 -5.26
N ALA A 671 -8.27 -25.84 -6.37
CA ALA A 671 -8.31 -24.42 -6.73
C ALA A 671 -9.36 -23.61 -5.95
N ARG A 672 -10.21 -24.28 -5.15
CA ARG A 672 -11.25 -23.61 -4.37
C ARG A 672 -10.63 -22.63 -3.37
N GLY A 673 -11.00 -21.36 -3.46
CA GLY A 673 -10.48 -20.29 -2.60
C GLY A 673 -9.21 -19.62 -3.13
N VAL A 674 -8.68 -20.06 -4.27
CA VAL A 674 -7.55 -19.43 -4.96
C VAL A 674 -8.06 -18.46 -6.04
N GLY A 675 -7.51 -17.25 -6.08
CA GLY A 675 -7.82 -16.26 -7.10
C GLY A 675 -7.18 -16.62 -8.45
N VAL A 676 -7.87 -17.38 -9.29
CA VAL A 676 -7.38 -17.76 -10.64
C VAL A 676 -7.83 -16.74 -11.69
N ARG A 677 -6.90 -15.98 -12.26
CA ARG A 677 -7.18 -14.83 -13.13
C ARG A 677 -6.30 -14.82 -14.39
N PRO A 678 -6.87 -14.64 -15.59
CA PRO A 678 -6.07 -14.32 -16.76
C PRO A 678 -5.66 -12.84 -16.74
N VAL A 679 -4.43 -12.54 -17.17
CA VAL A 679 -3.94 -11.15 -17.23
C VAL A 679 -4.52 -10.42 -18.45
N CYS A 680 -4.72 -11.13 -19.55
CA CYS A 680 -5.46 -10.64 -20.72
C CYS A 680 -6.84 -11.29 -20.76
N SER A 681 -7.86 -10.56 -21.23
CA SER A 681 -9.16 -11.16 -21.54
C SER A 681 -9.65 -10.70 -22.91
N ASP A 682 -10.35 -11.59 -23.60
CA ASP A 682 -10.89 -11.36 -24.95
C ASP A 682 -12.12 -10.42 -24.95
N SER A 683 -12.49 -9.86 -23.80
CA SER A 683 -13.65 -8.99 -23.67
C SER A 683 -13.34 -7.61 -24.23
N GLU A 684 -14.11 -7.19 -25.26
CA GLU A 684 -14.04 -5.82 -25.77
C GLU A 684 -14.39 -4.75 -24.72
N ALA A 685 -15.02 -5.14 -23.60
CA ALA A 685 -15.41 -4.26 -22.50
C ALA A 685 -14.32 -4.07 -21.42
N ALA A 686 -13.21 -4.81 -21.47
CA ALA A 686 -12.11 -4.68 -20.52
C ALA A 686 -11.04 -3.72 -21.04
N ASP A 687 -11.35 -2.42 -21.01
CA ASP A 687 -10.37 -1.37 -21.35
C ASP A 687 -9.23 -1.27 -20.32
N GLY A 688 -9.30 -2.01 -19.21
CA GLY A 688 -8.42 -1.88 -18.05
C GLY A 688 -7.44 -3.01 -17.74
N GLY A 689 -7.26 -4.06 -18.56
CA GLY A 689 -6.48 -5.29 -18.26
C GLY A 689 -5.48 -5.26 -17.08
N LEU A 690 -4.36 -4.52 -17.19
CA LEU A 690 -3.36 -4.44 -16.10
C LEU A 690 -3.81 -3.56 -14.91
N ALA A 691 -4.57 -2.50 -15.16
CA ALA A 691 -5.14 -1.63 -14.12
C ALA A 691 -6.23 -2.35 -13.31
N GLU A 692 -7.09 -3.14 -13.95
CA GLU A 692 -8.09 -3.98 -13.31
C GLU A 692 -7.44 -5.08 -12.46
N LEU A 693 -6.38 -5.70 -12.99
CA LEU A 693 -5.58 -6.66 -12.24
C LEU A 693 -4.91 -6.00 -11.03
N ALA A 694 -4.30 -4.81 -11.20
CA ALA A 694 -3.73 -4.05 -10.10
C ALA A 694 -4.78 -3.71 -9.03
N ALA A 695 -5.97 -3.28 -9.44
CA ALA A 695 -7.08 -3.04 -8.51
C ALA A 695 -7.48 -4.31 -7.75
N ALA A 696 -7.56 -5.46 -8.43
CA ALA A 696 -7.86 -6.73 -7.78
C ALA A 696 -6.78 -7.16 -6.79
N LEU A 697 -5.52 -7.15 -7.21
CA LEU A 697 -4.40 -7.52 -6.34
C LEU A 697 -4.30 -6.60 -5.12
N TYR A 698 -4.51 -5.29 -5.28
CA TYR A 698 -4.52 -4.37 -4.15
C TYR A 698 -5.64 -4.69 -3.14
N ARG A 699 -6.87 -4.95 -3.63
CA ARG A 699 -7.98 -5.39 -2.77
C ARG A 699 -7.66 -6.69 -2.07
N ASP A 700 -6.89 -7.58 -2.68
CA ASP A 700 -6.52 -8.85 -2.07
C ASP A 700 -5.25 -8.75 -1.18
N GLY A 701 -4.79 -7.53 -0.88
CA GLY A 701 -3.73 -7.28 0.11
C GLY A 701 -2.33 -7.06 -0.48
N HIS A 702 -2.16 -7.11 -1.80
CA HIS A 702 -0.85 -6.89 -2.43
C HIS A 702 -0.43 -5.41 -2.38
N ASN A 703 0.84 -5.17 -2.07
CA ASN A 703 1.46 -3.86 -2.15
C ASN A 703 2.07 -3.68 -3.54
N LEU A 704 1.54 -2.74 -4.32
CA LEU A 704 1.93 -2.51 -5.70
C LEU A 704 2.81 -1.27 -5.83
N SER A 705 3.72 -1.29 -6.81
CA SER A 705 4.50 -0.14 -7.24
C SER A 705 3.64 0.76 -8.15
N TRP A 706 2.85 1.65 -7.55
CA TRP A 706 1.98 2.56 -8.30
C TRP A 706 2.78 3.46 -9.24
N GLU A 707 3.99 3.84 -8.84
CA GLU A 707 4.95 4.54 -9.71
C GLU A 707 5.10 3.88 -11.08
N ALA A 708 5.21 2.55 -11.13
CA ALA A 708 5.38 1.82 -12.38
C ALA A 708 4.17 2.01 -13.32
N LEU A 709 2.96 2.12 -12.76
CA LEU A 709 1.73 2.27 -13.54
C LEU A 709 1.57 3.68 -14.13
N TYR A 710 2.08 4.71 -13.46
CA TYR A 710 1.90 6.11 -13.84
C TYR A 710 3.17 6.74 -14.46
N PRO A 711 3.12 7.16 -15.73
CA PRO A 711 4.18 7.98 -16.33
C PRO A 711 4.42 9.26 -15.53
N LEU A 712 5.66 9.77 -15.58
CA LEU A 712 6.06 10.98 -14.85
C LEU A 712 5.16 12.20 -15.10
N GLU A 713 4.55 12.34 -16.28
CA GLU A 713 3.64 13.44 -16.62
C GLU A 713 2.28 13.39 -15.89
N HIS A 714 1.88 12.19 -15.42
CA HIS A 714 0.66 11.97 -14.64
C HIS A 714 0.92 11.97 -13.12
N ARG A 715 2.20 11.96 -12.70
CA ARG A 715 2.62 12.05 -11.29
C ARG A 715 2.63 13.50 -10.80
N ALA A 716 1.47 14.14 -10.88
CA ALA A 716 1.20 15.44 -10.29
C ALA A 716 0.01 15.27 -9.34
N PHE A 717 0.13 15.79 -8.12
CA PHE A 717 -0.93 15.65 -7.14
C PHE A 717 -2.15 16.48 -7.51
N ALA A 718 -3.31 15.89 -7.32
CA ALA A 718 -4.61 16.52 -7.42
C ALA A 718 -5.26 16.46 -6.04
N ARG A 719 -6.01 17.50 -5.67
CA ARG A 719 -6.63 17.55 -4.35
C ARG A 719 -7.72 16.48 -4.20
N LEU A 720 -7.63 15.68 -3.14
CA LEU A 720 -8.66 14.71 -2.74
C LEU A 720 -9.55 15.29 -1.66
N ARG A 721 -10.72 14.67 -1.44
CA ARG A 721 -11.51 14.95 -0.24
C ARG A 721 -10.77 14.33 0.95
N PRO A 722 -10.53 15.08 2.03
CA PRO A 722 -9.88 14.53 3.22
C PRO A 722 -10.72 13.42 3.87
N TYR A 723 -10.09 12.54 4.66
CA TYR A 723 -10.77 11.45 5.34
C TYR A 723 -11.94 11.93 6.22
N ARG A 724 -13.14 11.41 5.99
CA ARG A 724 -14.35 11.67 6.78
C ARG A 724 -14.44 10.71 7.98
N PHE A 725 -13.87 11.13 9.10
CA PHE A 725 -14.01 10.49 10.42
C PHE A 725 -15.47 10.30 10.85
N SER A 726 -15.72 9.30 11.69
CA SER A 726 -17.01 9.10 12.34
C SER A 726 -17.29 10.22 13.34
N ALA A 727 -18.49 10.79 13.26
CA ALA A 727 -19.01 11.78 14.20
C ALA A 727 -20.04 11.19 15.17
N GLU A 728 -20.22 9.86 15.17
CA GLU A 728 -21.26 9.19 15.95
C GLU A 728 -21.03 9.29 17.46
N ARG A 729 -19.77 9.19 17.89
CA ARG A 729 -19.40 9.32 19.30
C ARG A 729 -19.09 10.78 19.63
N GLN A 730 -19.68 11.24 20.73
CA GLN A 730 -19.54 12.58 21.27
C GLN A 730 -18.95 12.48 22.68
N PHE A 731 -17.87 13.23 22.95
CA PHE A 731 -17.26 13.29 24.28
C PHE A 731 -17.31 14.71 24.84
N GLY A 732 -18.29 14.95 25.70
CA GLY A 732 -18.50 16.20 26.43
C GLY A 732 -17.95 16.17 27.86
N PRO A 733 -18.03 17.31 28.59
CA PRO A 733 -17.59 17.41 29.98
C PRO A 733 -18.29 16.39 30.89
N GLY A 734 -17.53 15.61 31.67
CA GLY A 734 -18.07 14.67 32.66
C GLY A 734 -18.52 13.30 32.12
N THR A 735 -18.32 13.00 30.83
CA THR A 735 -18.71 11.71 30.20
C THR A 735 -17.91 10.48 30.69
N GLY A 736 -16.98 10.65 31.63
CA GLY A 736 -16.21 9.57 32.25
C GLY A 736 -16.78 8.99 33.56
N ALA A 737 -17.93 9.47 34.06
CA ALA A 737 -18.40 9.15 35.42
C ALA A 737 -19.71 8.33 35.53
N ASP A 738 -20.49 8.14 34.46
CA ASP A 738 -21.76 7.41 34.54
C ASP A 738 -21.64 5.96 34.03
N GLY A 739 -20.96 5.14 34.83
CA GLY A 739 -21.23 3.71 34.92
C GLY A 739 -21.96 3.45 36.24
N THR A 740 -23.29 3.40 36.21
CA THR A 740 -24.11 2.98 37.34
C THR A 740 -23.54 1.71 37.97
N ALA A 741 -23.34 1.73 39.29
CA ALA A 741 -23.14 0.54 40.11
C ALA A 741 -24.39 -0.37 40.02
N GLY A 742 -24.50 -1.11 38.92
CA GLY A 742 -25.47 -2.18 38.70
C GLY A 742 -24.82 -3.51 39.02
N ALA A 743 -25.40 -4.24 39.97
CA ALA A 743 -24.94 -5.52 40.45
C ALA A 743 -24.58 -6.51 39.31
N LEU A 744 -23.42 -7.15 39.45
CA LEU A 744 -22.98 -8.25 38.59
C LEU A 744 -23.94 -9.44 38.71
N PRO A 745 -24.35 -10.08 37.61
CA PRO A 745 -24.86 -11.45 37.64
C PRO A 745 -23.73 -12.41 38.01
N ASP A 746 -24.05 -13.29 38.95
CA ASP A 746 -23.20 -14.34 39.50
C ASP A 746 -22.96 -15.43 38.44
N GLU A 747 -21.86 -15.35 37.68
CA GLU A 747 -21.32 -16.49 36.95
C GLU A 747 -19.88 -16.77 37.39
N ALA A 748 -19.73 -17.91 38.05
CA ALA A 748 -18.52 -18.39 38.68
C ALA A 748 -17.43 -18.76 37.66
N VAL A 749 -16.28 -18.09 37.74
CA VAL A 749 -15.00 -18.56 37.17
C VAL A 749 -14.16 -19.17 38.30
N PRO A 750 -13.48 -20.33 38.11
CA PRO A 750 -12.92 -21.10 39.22
C PRO A 750 -11.72 -20.41 39.89
N ARG A 751 -11.74 -20.32 41.22
CA ARG A 751 -10.62 -19.86 42.06
C ARG A 751 -9.52 -20.93 42.12
N GLY A 752 -8.42 -20.73 41.40
CA GLY A 752 -7.15 -21.42 41.64
C GLY A 752 -6.26 -20.58 42.55
N THR A 753 -5.96 -21.05 43.75
CA THR A 753 -5.03 -20.40 44.69
C THR A 753 -3.62 -20.96 44.49
N ALA A 754 -2.73 -20.19 43.87
CA ALA A 754 -1.30 -20.46 43.93
C ALA A 754 -0.74 -19.90 45.25
N THR A 755 -0.08 -20.73 46.05
CA THR A 755 0.59 -20.33 47.30
C THR A 755 1.82 -19.45 47.02
N GLY A 756 2.16 -18.55 47.95
CA GLY A 756 3.08 -17.42 47.74
C GLY A 756 4.47 -17.71 47.16
N ASP A 757 5.00 -18.93 47.36
CA ASP A 757 6.32 -19.35 46.85
C ASP A 757 6.29 -19.77 45.37
N SER A 758 5.15 -20.25 44.88
CA SER A 758 4.97 -20.64 43.47
C SER A 758 4.99 -19.43 42.52
N PHE A 759 4.46 -18.29 42.98
CA PHE A 759 4.42 -17.06 42.18
C PHE A 759 5.79 -16.41 42.01
N VAL A 760 6.59 -16.36 43.09
CA VAL A 760 7.95 -15.82 43.03
C VAL A 760 8.82 -16.70 42.12
N ALA A 761 8.68 -18.02 42.21
CA ALA A 761 9.37 -18.95 41.31
C ALA A 761 9.00 -18.71 39.84
N ALA A 762 7.74 -18.40 39.53
CA ALA A 762 7.30 -18.09 38.16
C ALA A 762 7.90 -16.78 37.62
N VAL A 763 8.06 -15.76 38.47
CA VAL A 763 8.70 -14.49 38.10
C VAL A 763 10.21 -14.68 37.89
N VAL A 764 10.89 -15.40 38.78
CA VAL A 764 12.31 -15.75 38.63
C VAL A 764 12.56 -16.53 37.34
N ASP A 765 11.69 -17.50 37.03
CA ASP A 765 11.76 -18.31 35.82
C ASP A 765 11.43 -17.52 34.53
N ALA A 766 10.68 -16.42 34.61
CA ALA A 766 10.45 -15.50 33.50
C ALA A 766 11.68 -14.60 33.27
N VAL A 767 12.23 -14.02 34.35
CA VAL A 767 13.43 -13.18 34.31
C VAL A 767 14.64 -13.96 33.79
N ALA A 768 14.86 -15.18 34.28
CA ALA A 768 15.97 -16.02 33.84
C ALA A 768 15.92 -16.33 32.33
N ARG A 769 14.72 -16.47 31.77
CA ARG A 769 14.53 -16.75 30.35
C ARG A 769 14.86 -15.56 29.45
N VAL A 770 14.48 -14.36 29.89
CA VAL A 770 14.78 -13.12 29.19
C VAL A 770 16.28 -12.84 29.22
N CYS A 771 16.95 -13.17 30.32
CA CYS A 771 18.40 -13.06 30.47
C CYS A 771 19.19 -14.22 29.85
N ASP A 772 18.54 -15.23 29.28
CA ASP A 772 19.14 -16.47 28.80
C ASP A 772 20.06 -17.17 29.83
N CYS A 773 19.64 -17.19 31.10
CA CYS A 773 20.34 -17.84 32.19
C CYS A 773 19.47 -18.91 32.88
N LEU A 774 20.08 -19.76 33.70
CA LEU A 774 19.32 -20.79 34.42
C LEU A 774 18.57 -20.16 35.60
N PRO A 775 17.34 -20.60 35.93
CA PRO A 775 16.57 -20.02 37.05
C PRO A 775 17.29 -20.04 38.41
N GLY A 776 18.23 -20.96 38.62
CA GLY A 776 19.06 -21.04 39.83
C GLY A 776 20.21 -20.02 39.88
N GLU A 777 20.45 -19.28 38.80
CA GLU A 777 21.46 -18.21 38.71
C GLU A 777 20.87 -16.82 38.99
N VAL A 778 19.53 -16.70 39.01
CA VAL A 778 18.81 -15.46 39.35
C VAL A 778 18.42 -15.51 40.83
N THR A 779 19.04 -14.67 41.65
CA THR A 779 18.65 -14.50 43.04
C THR A 779 17.50 -13.50 43.16
N THR A 780 16.61 -13.66 44.14
CA THR A 780 15.41 -12.82 44.28
C THR A 780 15.74 -11.37 44.64
N ASP A 781 16.91 -11.14 45.22
CA ASP A 781 17.48 -9.83 45.56
C ASP A 781 18.25 -9.18 44.39
N ALA A 782 18.44 -9.86 43.26
CA ALA A 782 19.14 -9.31 42.10
C ALA A 782 18.38 -8.11 41.50
N ARG A 783 19.11 -7.03 41.19
CA ARG A 783 18.56 -5.84 40.54
C ARG A 783 18.54 -6.02 39.03
N LEU A 784 17.38 -5.77 38.41
CA LEU A 784 17.16 -6.05 36.98
C LEU A 784 18.13 -5.26 36.08
N TYR A 785 18.31 -3.96 36.34
CA TYR A 785 19.20 -3.12 35.53
C TYR A 785 20.67 -3.24 35.91
N ASP A 786 21.01 -3.17 37.21
CA ASP A 786 22.40 -3.09 37.67
C ASP A 786 23.11 -4.44 37.68
N ASP A 787 22.42 -5.52 38.06
CA ASP A 787 23.03 -6.83 38.28
C ASP A 787 22.75 -7.80 37.11
N LEU A 788 21.59 -7.67 36.44
CA LEU A 788 21.17 -8.52 35.31
C LEU A 788 21.24 -7.81 33.94
N GLY A 789 21.54 -6.51 33.90
CA GLY A 789 21.80 -5.77 32.66
C GLY A 789 20.58 -5.53 31.77
N PHE A 790 19.37 -5.46 32.33
CA PHE A 790 18.15 -5.24 31.54
C PHE A 790 18.20 -3.95 30.72
N ASP A 791 17.75 -4.03 29.46
CA ASP A 791 17.48 -2.90 28.60
C ASP A 791 15.99 -2.80 28.23
N SER A 792 15.61 -1.79 27.45
CA SER A 792 14.22 -1.55 27.05
C SER A 792 13.62 -2.66 26.18
N VAL A 793 14.43 -3.50 25.53
CA VAL A 793 13.98 -4.62 24.70
C VAL A 793 13.73 -5.84 25.58
N MET A 794 14.68 -6.19 26.44
CA MET A 794 14.54 -7.26 27.44
C MET A 794 13.35 -7.01 28.37
N TYR A 795 13.08 -5.75 28.68
CA TYR A 795 11.90 -5.38 29.45
C TYR A 795 10.59 -5.76 28.74
N MET A 796 10.51 -5.56 27.43
CA MET A 796 9.30 -5.88 26.66
C MET A 796 9.11 -7.38 26.50
N ASP A 797 10.21 -8.12 26.34
CA ASP A 797 10.19 -9.58 26.33
C ASP A 797 9.75 -10.14 27.70
N LEU A 798 10.16 -9.50 28.80
CA LEU A 798 9.72 -9.87 30.15
C LEU A 798 8.23 -9.64 30.37
N VAL A 799 7.69 -8.51 29.91
CA VAL A 799 6.25 -8.23 29.99
C VAL A 799 5.46 -9.30 29.22
N GLY A 800 5.85 -9.61 27.99
CA GLY A 800 5.19 -10.65 27.19
C GLY A 800 5.26 -12.04 27.83
N GLU A 801 6.40 -12.42 28.41
CA GLU A 801 6.55 -13.72 29.06
C GLU A 801 5.79 -13.80 30.40
N LEU A 802 5.65 -12.69 31.13
CA LEU A 802 4.84 -12.60 32.35
C LEU A 802 3.34 -12.68 32.04
N GLU A 803 2.85 -11.99 31.01
CA GLU A 803 1.45 -12.08 30.56
C GLU A 803 1.08 -13.50 30.16
N ARG A 804 1.99 -14.20 29.47
CA ARG A 804 1.78 -15.59 29.04
C ARG A 804 1.71 -16.57 30.21
N ARG A 805 2.45 -16.30 31.30
CA ARG A 805 2.58 -17.20 32.46
C ARG A 805 1.62 -16.90 33.59
N ILE A 806 1.23 -15.65 33.75
CA ILE A 806 0.39 -15.16 34.82
C ILE A 806 -0.76 -14.39 34.17
N PRO A 807 -1.80 -15.09 33.67
CA PRO A 807 -2.88 -14.45 32.91
C PRO A 807 -3.64 -13.38 33.71
N GLN A 808 -3.57 -13.42 35.05
CA GLN A 808 -4.16 -12.40 35.93
C GLN A 808 -3.45 -11.03 35.87
N VAL A 809 -2.28 -10.93 35.21
CA VAL A 809 -1.48 -9.70 35.06
C VAL A 809 -1.87 -8.90 33.82
N GLY A 810 -2.85 -9.35 33.01
CA GLY A 810 -3.13 -8.83 31.67
C GLY A 810 -3.07 -7.31 31.49
N SER A 811 -2.52 -6.86 30.35
CA SER A 811 -2.48 -5.46 29.91
C SER A 811 -2.08 -4.46 31.02
N LEU A 812 -1.11 -4.82 31.86
CA LEU A 812 -0.51 -3.86 32.77
C LEU A 812 0.25 -2.80 31.96
N VAL A 813 -0.05 -1.53 32.20
CA VAL A 813 0.59 -0.40 31.51
C VAL A 813 2.06 -0.32 31.92
N LEU A 814 2.94 -0.25 30.90
CA LEU A 814 4.40 -0.06 30.98
C LEU A 814 4.87 0.91 32.08
N GLN A 815 4.09 1.96 32.38
CA GLN A 815 4.43 2.98 33.37
C GLN A 815 4.31 2.53 34.84
N GLU A 816 3.40 1.61 35.18
CA GLU A 816 3.18 1.27 36.60
C GLU A 816 4.21 0.28 37.16
N MET A 817 4.85 -0.50 36.28
CA MET A 817 5.89 -1.45 36.67
C MET A 817 7.24 -0.74 36.91
N MET A 818 7.55 0.34 36.20
CA MET A 818 8.85 1.03 36.23
C MET A 818 9.37 1.41 37.62
N PRO A 819 8.56 1.93 38.56
CA PRO A 819 9.03 2.26 39.91
C PRO A 819 9.37 1.03 40.78
N SER A 820 8.92 -0.16 40.38
CA SER A 820 9.02 -1.39 41.18
C SER A 820 10.17 -2.32 40.74
N LEU A 821 10.97 -1.90 39.76
CA LEU A 821 12.01 -2.71 39.09
C LEU A 821 13.35 -2.74 39.83
N GLU A 822 13.38 -2.33 41.09
CA GLU A 822 14.63 -2.31 41.86
C GLU A 822 15.16 -3.72 42.14
N SER A 823 14.30 -4.74 42.30
CA SER A 823 14.72 -6.14 42.44
C SER A 823 13.63 -7.12 41.97
N VAL A 824 14.03 -8.38 41.72
CA VAL A 824 13.09 -9.46 41.34
C VAL A 824 12.01 -9.68 42.42
N GLU A 825 12.36 -9.54 43.71
CA GLU A 825 11.42 -9.67 44.83
C GLU A 825 10.44 -8.49 44.92
N ALA A 826 10.89 -7.26 44.66
CA ALA A 826 10.03 -6.09 44.58
C ALA A 826 9.02 -6.20 43.42
N LEU A 827 9.47 -6.67 42.26
CA LEU A 827 8.63 -6.96 41.11
C LEU A 827 7.57 -8.02 41.44
N ALA A 828 7.96 -9.14 42.05
CA ALA A 828 7.01 -10.18 42.48
C ALA A 828 6.03 -9.69 43.56
N GLY A 829 6.46 -8.82 44.48
CA GLY A 829 5.61 -8.15 45.46
C GLY A 829 4.55 -7.25 44.82
N TYR A 830 4.96 -6.40 43.88
CA TYR A 830 4.07 -5.51 43.15
C TYR A 830 3.05 -6.30 42.31
N LEU A 831 3.48 -7.29 41.54
CA LEU A 831 2.58 -8.12 40.72
C LEU A 831 1.55 -8.89 41.57
N ARG A 832 1.92 -9.34 42.78
CA ARG A 832 0.95 -9.91 43.74
C ARG A 832 -0.07 -8.88 44.22
N HIS A 833 0.37 -7.65 44.49
CA HIS A 833 -0.53 -6.57 44.89
C HIS A 833 -1.53 -6.22 43.77
N VAL A 834 -1.07 -6.17 42.52
CA VAL A 834 -1.95 -5.91 41.38
C VAL A 834 -2.91 -7.08 41.12
N ALA A 835 -2.42 -8.32 41.13
CA ALA A 835 -3.27 -9.50 40.99
C ALA A 835 -4.33 -9.60 42.12
N GLY A 836 -3.99 -9.16 43.34
CA GLY A 836 -4.93 -9.07 44.46
C GLY A 836 -6.02 -7.99 44.29
N ARG A 837 -5.71 -6.86 43.62
CA ARG A 837 -6.68 -5.80 43.28
C ARG A 837 -7.61 -6.20 42.13
N VAL A 838 -7.18 -7.10 41.24
CA VAL A 838 -7.99 -7.65 40.14
C VAL A 838 -8.92 -8.77 40.63
N ALA A 839 -8.59 -9.42 41.75
CA ALA A 839 -9.37 -10.52 42.33
C ALA A 839 -10.42 -10.11 43.39
N ALA A 840 -10.46 -8.83 43.78
CA ALA A 840 -11.41 -8.24 44.73
C ALA A 840 -12.33 -7.27 43.98
#